data_AF-A0A6J8B6A9-F1
#
_entry.id   AF-A0A6J8B6A9-F1
#
_cell.length_a   1.000
_cell.length_b   1.000
_cell.length_c   1.000
_cell.angle_alpha   90.00
_cell.angle_beta   90.00
_cell.angle_gamma   90.00
#
_symmetry.space_group_name_H-M   'P 1'
#
loop_
_entity.id
_entity.type
_entity.pdbx_description
1 polymer ?
#
loop_
_entity_poly.entity_id
_entity_poly.type
_entity_poly.pdbx_seq_one_letter_code
_entity_poly.pdbx_strand_id
1 'polypeptide(L)'
;MSKPSIDRSLQIYQYLGYIIGSEEVVRTRRKIFWALDSISQFPDSTVISSGSKAEGLDLTGSDYDQMFVLKYFRIYENVNDVSSSTHQIPVIMDISDTKPGFTKLKLYNISHRYVPQINLWGEIIEGGQFMSSRLFREFCLPDHMIIHGPCRSTPDDTYDSALCFRCKEWIQPACHWVDRSRLSWPDPKLVTSEQRASLLPYLTASALSCLTYPNVLLIPLNFNNIKQIITSIININDAELSTYMMSLISNNSVLLASLNFTGENKALYKQYQISLQCYKVGMYNDVTSAWSLLASLLYKFKRFHECIDILNYTLSKCTPEKIMLNFDNSLSEQTDFQKGKDAVGLLLTCKHIVINNLSFSEPYYLLPVELTPLIQYDVHDNTCTIPPVVYLNMLSFLCLHHLEDQRGKLNALRDLEHTIREKYFIFPNETNFQIANNCLKIAKKECDDWKYEYPEENGVTNMCNMTVKDGSEFMFLLRKSEFKGRLIRFNVIFEGIETFKTKCVVEPKQWVWTFPGEKGATHFLKWPQEYRVWSLGLLDSRTFGPVDIRITVQGNCPVIIGQNETTQRIGLALIKMANKASDLPGANVEYGYGYVCYHERVYIDSPFMYSLCLHIICPFEALGYRCCNTIYEIGNNKTRVVCDGDVIHYDEAWWIVPFIIGILMFANVPLLLVKPFQKKRRCKGYHAIDLLQSEIYNEDWLIANPLSFCRIIRSPFIYFGEKFPRMAGVIIRIFITMCSIFILIIQILVHYTYDYKYTLDLVKAGVPLAFRSMVTGYHYSKRNFMPRLGGPYVGLAFYLITTAVLACIPRDLETFIDKGIPNNVQLSVSPITIDLKTRGKLGAVFDIERQHGYQKIYSLMKAHIFMLINPSFWKLAIQMQLRRFWGLLNIATQKNSLKVSLFVVFFIPYFFVFCVAELLLAVTYYGFPIFLFFQVTVCAYCKEIKTIITPFGVIGNIIRYTLTLLVVGLLVFNIYILTVVFVDSFHFITRVIMFTFTGLIAYPGTTYGYFVFAITILMYVMEAIQHIRTGYSKLFNRVRKCCVKIHNNNSFPNISLIKQFNGFNVISRELFFFVVSRHRPIRVEIFFSFLKLVFITFLMYLAIHTIVKLQGLWDINPLTQVVTALFICLIPKLWHKMMTRDEFLVDMREAFVIQKIIADYCRQKLYTREHNTNGDLRNGDQENTNERQSLLGGNTDRGYYSIASKDAESEDEEMRSDLLLDLANEL
;
A
#
# COMPACT_ATOMS: atom_id res chain seq x y z
N MET A 1 85.28 -24.40 31.81
CA MET A 1 83.88 -24.77 31.52
C MET A 1 82.99 -24.12 32.56
N SER A 2 82.12 -23.22 32.11
CA SER A 2 81.37 -22.23 32.89
C SER A 2 79.86 -22.40 32.67
N LYS A 3 79.08 -22.14 33.75
CA LYS A 3 77.62 -21.90 33.86
C LYS A 3 76.68 -23.04 33.45
N PRO A 4 75.86 -23.54 34.41
CA PRO A 4 74.43 -23.21 34.38
C PRO A 4 73.82 -23.06 35.80
N SER A 5 73.41 -21.85 36.19
CA SER A 5 72.51 -21.65 37.35
C SER A 5 71.49 -20.51 37.18
N ILE A 6 71.57 -19.74 36.10
CA ILE A 6 70.66 -18.60 35.84
C ILE A 6 69.32 -19.06 35.24
N ASP A 7 69.27 -20.24 34.61
CA ASP A 7 68.08 -20.68 33.85
C ASP A 7 66.89 -21.08 34.73
N ARG A 8 67.11 -21.70 35.90
CA ARG A 8 65.99 -22.12 36.77
C ARG A 8 65.31 -20.95 37.47
N SER A 9 66.08 -19.95 37.92
CA SER A 9 65.54 -18.75 38.56
C SER A 9 64.71 -17.93 37.59
N LEU A 10 65.15 -17.83 36.33
CA LEU A 10 64.42 -17.13 35.27
C LEU A 10 63.16 -17.88 34.85
N GLN A 11 63.20 -19.22 34.76
CA GLN A 11 62.01 -20.03 34.49
C GLN A 11 60.99 -19.95 35.62
N ILE A 12 61.42 -19.98 36.89
CA ILE A 12 60.52 -19.77 38.04
C ILE A 12 59.94 -18.35 38.01
N TYR A 13 60.74 -17.34 37.70
CA TYR A 13 60.27 -15.95 37.57
C TYR A 13 59.25 -15.79 36.43
N GLN A 14 59.48 -16.40 35.27
CA GLN A 14 58.54 -16.38 34.13
C GLN A 14 57.26 -17.16 34.45
N TYR A 15 57.37 -18.30 35.12
CA TYR A 15 56.21 -19.10 35.53
C TYR A 15 55.38 -18.39 36.62
N LEU A 16 56.02 -17.76 37.60
CA LEU A 16 55.33 -16.91 38.58
C LEU A 16 54.72 -15.68 37.94
N GLY A 17 55.42 -15.04 36.97
CA GLY A 17 54.87 -13.92 36.21
C GLY A 17 53.67 -14.32 35.34
N TYR A 18 53.61 -15.58 34.89
CA TYR A 18 52.45 -16.14 34.18
C TYR A 18 51.27 -16.43 35.13
N ILE A 19 51.54 -16.99 36.31
CA ILE A 19 50.49 -17.34 37.29
C ILE A 19 49.93 -16.10 37.99
N ILE A 20 50.80 -15.23 38.50
CA ILE A 20 50.44 -14.11 39.37
C ILE A 20 50.18 -12.83 38.55
N GLY A 21 50.75 -12.74 37.36
CA GLY A 21 50.84 -11.51 36.58
C GLY A 21 52.09 -10.70 36.92
N SER A 22 52.34 -9.65 36.13
CA SER A 22 53.44 -8.72 36.42
C SER A 22 53.17 -7.91 37.69
N GLU A 23 54.22 -7.35 38.30
CA GLU A 23 54.09 -6.45 39.46
C GLU A 23 53.09 -5.30 39.21
N GLU A 24 53.02 -4.81 37.96
CA GLU A 24 52.08 -3.78 37.55
C GLU A 24 50.62 -4.27 37.52
N VAL A 25 50.40 -5.50 37.05
CA VAL A 25 49.07 -6.16 37.06
C VAL A 25 48.61 -6.37 38.51
N VAL A 26 49.47 -6.94 39.37
CA VAL A 26 49.17 -7.12 40.80
C VAL A 26 48.85 -5.79 41.47
N ARG A 27 49.69 -4.76 41.26
CA ARG A 27 49.45 -3.42 41.81
C ARG A 27 48.13 -2.82 41.31
N THR A 28 47.74 -3.08 40.07
CA THR A 28 46.49 -2.54 39.52
C THR A 28 45.28 -3.27 40.08
N ARG A 29 45.32 -4.60 40.18
CA ARG A 29 44.28 -5.39 40.85
C ARG A 29 44.05 -4.90 42.29
N ARG A 30 45.12 -4.68 43.06
CA ARG A 30 45.02 -4.07 44.41
C ARG A 30 44.31 -2.72 44.43
N LYS A 31 44.64 -1.83 43.47
CA LYS A 31 44.00 -0.51 43.36
C LYS A 31 42.51 -0.62 43.02
N ILE A 32 42.12 -1.62 42.21
CA ILE A 32 40.72 -1.87 41.86
C ILE A 32 39.94 -2.28 43.10
N PHE A 33 40.43 -3.26 43.87
CA PHE A 33 39.76 -3.67 45.12
C PHE A 33 39.67 -2.54 46.13
N TRP A 34 40.74 -1.74 46.29
CA TRP A 34 40.70 -0.56 47.15
C TRP A 34 39.66 0.49 46.71
N ALA A 35 39.48 0.65 45.40
CA ALA A 35 38.43 1.51 44.87
C ALA A 35 37.03 0.92 45.08
N LEU A 36 36.87 -0.40 44.93
CA LEU A 36 35.63 -1.10 45.20
C LEU A 36 35.22 -0.97 46.67
N ASP A 37 36.15 -1.08 47.61
CA ASP A 37 35.91 -0.84 49.04
C ASP A 37 35.46 0.60 49.31
N SER A 38 36.04 1.55 48.58
CA SER A 38 35.68 2.97 48.68
C SER A 38 34.28 3.25 48.14
N ILE A 39 33.82 2.48 47.15
CA ILE A 39 32.48 2.60 46.54
C ILE A 39 31.43 1.83 47.34
N SER A 40 31.80 0.68 47.89
CA SER A 40 30.91 -0.25 48.60
C SER A 40 30.67 0.15 50.06
N GLN A 41 30.77 1.44 50.38
CA GLN A 41 30.51 1.93 51.73
C GLN A 41 29.01 2.01 51.99
N PHE A 42 28.54 1.19 52.92
CA PHE A 42 27.18 1.28 53.42
C PHE A 42 27.09 2.40 54.49
N PRO A 43 25.90 2.95 54.74
CA PRO A 43 25.70 3.94 55.81
C PRO A 43 26.19 3.39 57.17
N ASP A 44 26.01 2.08 57.36
CA ASP A 44 26.06 1.41 58.66
C ASP A 44 27.32 0.55 58.84
N SER A 45 28.03 0.26 57.75
CA SER A 45 29.25 -0.52 57.75
C SER A 45 30.24 0.00 56.70
N THR A 46 31.53 -0.28 56.89
CA THR A 46 32.53 -0.15 55.83
C THR A 46 32.93 -1.54 55.36
N VAL A 47 32.88 -1.78 54.06
CA VAL A 47 33.41 -3.01 53.45
C VAL A 47 34.90 -2.85 53.23
N ILE A 48 35.66 -3.89 53.55
CA ILE A 48 37.09 -4.00 53.30
C ILE A 48 37.30 -5.34 52.62
N SER A 49 37.76 -5.34 51.38
CA SER A 49 38.18 -6.54 50.68
C SER A 49 39.57 -6.94 51.19
N SER A 50 39.73 -8.20 51.53
CA SER A 50 41.00 -8.79 51.97
C SER A 50 41.34 -10.04 51.17
N GLY A 51 42.31 -10.83 51.62
CA GLY A 51 42.65 -12.08 50.97
C GLY A 51 43.54 -11.93 49.74
N SER A 52 43.85 -13.08 49.15
CA SER A 52 44.77 -13.17 48.01
C SER A 52 44.31 -12.29 46.84
N LYS A 53 43.02 -12.29 46.50
CA LYS A 53 42.48 -11.46 45.40
C LYS A 53 42.57 -9.97 45.63
N ALA A 54 42.22 -9.48 46.83
CA ALA A 54 42.35 -8.06 47.14
C ALA A 54 43.81 -7.59 47.21
N GLU A 55 44.72 -8.52 47.52
CA GLU A 55 46.17 -8.32 47.43
C GLU A 55 46.72 -8.41 46.00
N GLY A 56 45.86 -8.65 45.01
CA GLY A 56 46.17 -8.72 43.59
C GLY A 56 46.75 -10.07 43.14
N LEU A 57 46.73 -11.08 44.02
CA LEU A 57 47.18 -12.43 43.79
C LEU A 57 45.98 -13.31 43.47
N ASP A 58 45.71 -13.51 42.19
CA ASP A 58 44.59 -14.32 41.72
C ASP A 58 45.09 -15.72 41.35
N LEU A 59 45.15 -16.60 42.34
CA LEU A 59 45.64 -17.96 42.19
C LEU A 59 44.47 -18.92 42.01
N THR A 60 44.73 -20.08 41.40
CA THR A 60 43.71 -21.12 41.30
C THR A 60 43.29 -21.57 42.71
N GLY A 61 41.99 -21.44 43.01
CA GLY A 61 41.43 -21.69 44.35
C GLY A 61 41.39 -20.45 45.24
N SER A 62 41.79 -19.28 44.76
CA SER A 62 41.59 -18.01 45.48
C SER A 62 40.09 -17.69 45.59
N ASP A 63 39.66 -17.44 46.81
CA ASP A 63 38.35 -16.95 47.22
C ASP A 63 38.32 -15.41 47.31
N TYR A 64 37.12 -14.86 47.49
CA TYR A 64 36.88 -13.45 47.74
C TYR A 64 36.61 -13.21 49.21
N ASP A 65 37.59 -12.68 49.94
CA ASP A 65 37.41 -12.31 51.34
C ASP A 65 36.88 -10.87 51.48
N GLN A 66 35.76 -10.70 52.17
CA GLN A 66 35.22 -9.38 52.53
C GLN A 66 34.95 -9.27 54.03
N MET A 67 35.45 -8.19 54.62
CA MET A 67 35.17 -7.79 55.99
C MET A 67 34.20 -6.62 56.02
N PHE A 68 33.08 -6.78 56.72
CA PHE A 68 32.15 -5.68 56.99
C PHE A 68 32.39 -5.14 58.39
N VAL A 69 32.88 -3.91 58.47
CA VAL A 69 33.18 -3.26 59.74
C VAL A 69 32.01 -2.39 60.16
N LEU A 70 31.34 -2.75 61.25
CA LEU A 70 30.17 -2.03 61.75
C LEU A 70 30.54 -0.68 62.36
N LYS A 71 29.84 0.38 61.92
CA LYS A 71 30.07 1.75 62.38
C LYS A 71 29.36 2.07 63.70
N TYR A 72 28.37 1.26 64.09
CA TYR A 72 27.56 1.50 65.30
C TYR A 72 28.27 1.19 66.60
N PHE A 73 29.26 0.31 66.59
CA PHE A 73 29.98 -0.12 67.78
C PHE A 73 31.36 0.51 67.82
N ARG A 74 31.80 0.87 69.02
CA ARG A 74 33.16 1.33 69.25
C ARG A 74 33.78 0.57 70.41
N ILE A 75 34.87 -0.11 70.11
CA ILE A 75 35.59 -0.94 71.08
C ILE A 75 36.61 -0.09 71.82
N TYR A 76 36.65 -0.21 73.14
CA TYR A 76 37.59 0.45 74.06
C TYR A 76 38.30 -0.59 74.93
N GLU A 77 39.58 -0.40 75.23
CA GLU A 77 40.32 -1.27 76.16
C GLU A 77 40.06 -0.86 77.62
N ASN A 78 39.98 0.44 77.92
CA ASN A 78 39.68 0.95 79.25
C ASN A 78 38.34 1.70 79.28
N VAL A 79 37.58 1.48 80.37
CA VAL A 79 36.30 2.16 80.64
C VAL A 79 36.48 3.68 80.70
N ASN A 80 37.63 4.15 81.18
CA ASN A 80 37.92 5.58 81.32
C ASN A 80 38.02 6.32 79.97
N ASP A 81 38.21 5.60 78.86
CA ASP A 81 38.34 6.18 77.52
C ASP A 81 36.99 6.43 76.84
N VAL A 82 35.89 6.02 77.48
CA VAL A 82 34.53 6.22 76.96
C VAL A 82 34.11 7.68 77.13
N SER A 83 34.33 8.48 76.09
CA SER A 83 33.85 9.87 76.04
C SER A 83 32.32 9.93 75.88
N SER A 84 31.64 10.77 76.65
CA SER A 84 30.18 10.93 76.69
C SER A 84 29.49 11.46 75.41
N SER A 85 30.22 11.76 74.33
CA SER A 85 29.72 12.49 73.16
C SER A 85 29.49 11.67 71.89
N THR A 86 29.61 10.33 71.92
CA THR A 86 29.56 9.53 70.68
C THR A 86 28.17 8.91 70.44
N HIS A 87 27.68 8.97 69.19
CA HIS A 87 26.45 8.30 68.73
C HIS A 87 26.65 6.77 68.56
N GLN A 88 27.78 6.23 69.01
CA GLN A 88 28.17 4.83 68.88
C GLN A 88 27.98 4.12 70.23
N ILE A 89 27.65 2.83 70.20
CA ILE A 89 27.51 2.00 71.39
C ILE A 89 28.92 1.65 71.90
N PRO A 90 29.30 2.08 73.12
CA PRO A 90 30.60 1.75 73.66
C PRO A 90 30.64 0.29 74.12
N VAL A 91 31.66 -0.43 73.67
CA VAL A 91 31.92 -1.83 74.00
C VAL A 91 33.30 -1.89 74.65
N ILE A 92 33.38 -2.46 75.84
CA ILE A 92 34.63 -2.62 76.59
C ILE A 92 35.21 -3.99 76.29
N MET A 93 36.47 -4.00 75.91
CA MET A 93 37.22 -5.22 75.72
C MET A 93 37.66 -5.78 77.08
N ASP A 94 37.30 -7.02 77.34
CA ASP A 94 37.72 -7.75 78.52
C ASP A 94 38.73 -8.82 78.09
N ILE A 95 39.99 -8.51 78.35
CA ILE A 95 41.15 -9.38 78.11
C ILE A 95 41.46 -10.25 79.33
N SER A 96 40.70 -10.15 80.41
CA SER A 96 40.89 -11.02 81.57
C SER A 96 40.41 -12.43 81.25
N ASP A 97 41.29 -13.41 81.48
CA ASP A 97 40.97 -14.83 81.36
C ASP A 97 40.53 -15.29 79.94
N THR A 98 41.12 -14.69 78.89
CA THR A 98 40.88 -15.10 77.50
C THR A 98 42.07 -15.87 76.90
N LYS A 99 41.78 -16.83 76.03
CA LYS A 99 42.82 -17.58 75.29
C LYS A 99 43.58 -16.63 74.35
N PRO A 100 44.88 -16.86 74.08
CA PRO A 100 45.62 -16.09 73.08
C PRO A 100 44.86 -16.04 71.74
N GLY A 101 44.66 -14.83 71.20
CA GLY A 101 43.89 -14.60 69.97
C GLY A 101 42.39 -14.35 70.18
N PHE A 102 41.88 -14.39 71.41
CA PHE A 102 40.46 -14.15 71.72
C PHE A 102 40.30 -13.04 72.77
N THR A 103 39.17 -12.34 72.72
CA THR A 103 38.76 -11.36 73.74
C THR A 103 37.26 -11.42 73.99
N LYS A 104 36.81 -11.07 75.19
CA LYS A 104 35.39 -10.91 75.53
C LYS A 104 34.99 -9.46 75.29
N LEU A 105 33.77 -9.22 74.82
CA LEU A 105 33.26 -7.88 74.54
C LEU A 105 32.09 -7.59 75.49
N LYS A 106 32.31 -6.70 76.46
CA LYS A 106 31.32 -6.29 77.47
C LYS A 106 30.61 -5.01 77.04
N LEU A 107 29.30 -5.02 76.98
CA LEU A 107 28.50 -3.85 76.63
C LEU A 107 28.45 -2.87 77.82
N TYR A 108 28.73 -1.59 77.59
CA TYR A 108 28.83 -0.59 78.65
C TYR A 108 27.72 0.46 78.57
N ASN A 109 26.98 0.63 79.67
CA ASN A 109 25.98 1.67 79.87
C ASN A 109 24.93 1.81 78.74
N ILE A 110 24.26 0.71 78.37
CA ILE A 110 23.20 0.72 77.35
C ILE A 110 21.96 1.42 77.92
N SER A 111 21.71 2.65 77.48
CA SER A 111 20.42 3.31 77.73
C SER A 111 19.27 2.52 77.08
N HIS A 112 18.08 2.54 77.68
CA HIS A 112 16.89 1.77 77.25
C HIS A 112 16.45 1.97 75.78
N ARG A 113 17.05 2.92 75.03
CA ARG A 113 16.68 3.28 73.65
C ARG A 113 17.11 2.27 72.56
N TYR A 114 18.08 1.40 72.81
CA TYR A 114 18.63 0.47 71.81
C TYR A 114 18.29 -1.02 72.08
N VAL A 115 17.38 -1.26 73.04
CA VAL A 115 17.21 -2.54 73.74
C VAL A 115 16.60 -3.72 72.96
N PRO A 116 15.70 -3.56 71.95
CA PRO A 116 15.03 -4.73 71.38
C PRO A 116 15.98 -5.66 70.63
N GLN A 117 16.96 -5.11 69.90
CA GLN A 117 17.86 -5.91 69.07
C GLN A 117 19.05 -6.42 69.85
N ILE A 118 19.65 -5.61 70.75
CA ILE A 118 20.84 -5.99 71.54
C ILE A 118 20.55 -7.19 72.47
N ASN A 119 19.31 -7.31 72.96
CA ASN A 119 18.91 -8.44 73.80
C ASN A 119 18.90 -9.79 73.06
N LEU A 120 18.86 -9.81 71.71
CA LEU A 120 18.84 -11.05 70.93
C LEU A 120 20.21 -11.74 70.84
N TRP A 121 21.30 -11.01 71.13
CA TRP A 121 22.68 -11.50 70.95
C TRP A 121 23.62 -11.11 72.11
N GLY A 122 23.09 -10.51 73.17
CA GLY A 122 23.78 -10.32 74.43
C GLY A 122 23.56 -11.50 75.39
N GLU A 123 24.63 -12.00 76.00
CA GLU A 123 24.59 -13.00 77.07
C GLU A 123 24.96 -12.34 78.41
N ILE A 124 24.25 -12.68 79.49
CA ILE A 124 24.58 -12.20 80.83
C ILE A 124 25.55 -13.20 81.48
N ILE A 125 26.78 -12.77 81.72
CA ILE A 125 27.83 -13.57 82.37
C ILE A 125 28.28 -12.78 83.62
N GLU A 126 28.15 -13.37 84.81
CA GLU A 126 28.60 -12.77 86.08
C GLU A 126 28.05 -11.35 86.34
N GLY A 127 26.81 -11.08 85.94
CA GLY A 127 26.17 -9.77 86.10
C GLY A 127 26.61 -8.70 85.10
N GLY A 128 27.53 -9.02 84.18
CA GLY A 128 27.83 -8.19 83.00
C GLY A 128 27.08 -8.68 81.76
N GLN A 129 26.64 -7.76 80.89
CA GLN A 129 26.10 -8.11 79.58
C GLN A 129 27.24 -8.15 78.56
N PHE A 130 27.52 -9.33 78.02
CA PHE A 130 28.54 -9.58 77.02
C PHE A 130 27.92 -9.86 75.66
N MET A 131 28.66 -9.56 74.61
CA MET A 131 28.26 -9.79 73.23
C MET A 131 28.65 -11.21 72.80
N SER A 132 27.67 -12.05 72.45
CA SER A 132 27.91 -13.42 72.00
C SER A 132 28.21 -13.45 70.51
N SER A 133 29.46 -13.74 70.14
CA SER A 133 29.89 -13.85 68.73
C SER A 133 29.16 -14.96 67.96
N ARG A 134 28.63 -15.97 68.67
CA ARG A 134 27.80 -17.04 68.07
C ARG A 134 26.41 -16.53 67.73
N LEU A 135 25.67 -16.03 68.74
CA LEU A 135 24.29 -15.56 68.56
C LEU A 135 24.22 -14.40 67.58
N PHE A 136 25.21 -13.51 67.67
CA PHE A 136 25.35 -12.42 66.74
C PHE A 136 25.51 -13.00 65.32
N ARG A 137 26.43 -13.95 65.06
CA ARG A 137 26.65 -14.53 63.72
C ARG A 137 25.43 -15.24 63.16
N GLU A 138 24.65 -15.92 63.99
CA GLU A 138 23.42 -16.62 63.60
C GLU A 138 22.33 -15.63 63.15
N PHE A 139 22.15 -14.51 63.86
CA PHE A 139 21.12 -13.50 63.59
C PHE A 139 21.31 -12.70 62.28
N CYS A 140 22.53 -12.68 61.79
CA CYS A 140 23.04 -11.57 60.97
C CYS A 140 23.19 -11.90 59.47
N LEU A 141 23.25 -13.18 59.11
CA LEU A 141 23.57 -13.61 57.76
C LEU A 141 22.53 -14.63 57.23
N PRO A 142 22.30 -14.67 55.91
CA PRO A 142 21.28 -15.53 55.30
C PRO A 142 21.50 -17.03 55.57
N ASP A 143 20.42 -17.80 55.73
CA ASP A 143 20.45 -19.24 56.06
C ASP A 143 21.16 -20.12 55.01
N HIS A 144 21.38 -19.62 53.80
CA HIS A 144 21.96 -20.39 52.69
C HIS A 144 23.49 -20.36 52.61
N MET A 145 24.18 -19.67 53.53
CA MET A 145 25.65 -19.62 53.56
C MET A 145 26.24 -20.61 54.58
N ILE A 146 27.35 -21.23 54.23
CA ILE A 146 28.06 -22.22 55.06
C ILE A 146 28.87 -21.49 56.11
N ILE A 147 28.73 -21.86 57.39
CA ILE A 147 29.50 -21.25 58.49
C ILE A 147 30.82 -21.99 58.67
N HIS A 148 31.95 -21.29 58.53
CA HIS A 148 33.26 -21.81 58.96
C HIS A 148 34.02 -20.74 59.74
N GLY A 149 34.48 -21.08 60.95
CA GLY A 149 35.16 -20.12 61.83
C GLY A 149 34.37 -18.81 62.03
N PRO A 150 35.00 -17.63 61.87
CA PRO A 150 34.31 -16.33 61.97
C PRO A 150 33.55 -15.92 60.70
N CYS A 151 33.75 -16.65 59.60
CA CYS A 151 33.22 -16.33 58.28
C CYS A 151 31.92 -17.08 57.97
N ARG A 152 31.22 -16.61 56.94
CA ARG A 152 30.33 -17.46 56.16
C ARG A 152 30.70 -17.42 54.69
N SER A 153 30.61 -18.59 54.06
CA SER A 153 30.92 -18.79 52.66
C SER A 153 29.69 -19.07 51.85
N THR A 154 29.72 -18.69 50.59
CA THR A 154 28.78 -19.24 49.61
C THR A 154 28.97 -20.75 49.50
N PRO A 155 27.93 -21.52 49.09
CA PRO A 155 28.02 -22.98 49.01
C PRO A 155 29.14 -23.54 48.10
N ASP A 156 29.65 -22.70 47.21
CA ASP A 156 30.75 -22.98 46.27
C ASP A 156 32.13 -22.54 46.79
N ASP A 157 32.22 -22.02 48.02
CA ASP A 157 33.48 -21.61 48.68
C ASP A 157 34.24 -20.50 47.92
N THR A 158 33.54 -19.72 47.09
CA THR A 158 34.15 -18.67 46.26
C THR A 158 34.18 -17.31 46.94
N TYR A 159 33.38 -17.12 47.99
CA TYR A 159 33.17 -15.84 48.63
C TYR A 159 33.01 -16.01 50.14
N ASP A 160 33.92 -15.39 50.88
CA ASP A 160 34.00 -15.41 52.33
C ASP A 160 33.65 -14.05 52.91
N SER A 161 32.68 -14.05 53.82
CA SER A 161 32.25 -12.83 54.50
C SER A 161 32.49 -12.89 56.00
N ALA A 162 33.24 -11.92 56.51
CA ALA A 162 33.52 -11.74 57.93
C ALA A 162 32.94 -10.42 58.43
N LEU A 163 32.55 -10.40 59.69
CA LEU A 163 31.89 -9.27 60.32
C LEU A 163 32.73 -8.80 61.49
N CYS A 164 33.02 -7.51 61.52
CA CYS A 164 34.11 -6.96 62.31
C CYS A 164 33.69 -5.70 63.07
N PHE A 165 34.36 -5.47 64.20
CA PHE A 165 34.32 -4.19 64.89
C PHE A 165 35.65 -3.47 64.78
N ARG A 166 35.56 -2.15 64.68
CA ARG A 166 36.74 -1.30 64.68
C ARG A 166 37.22 -1.08 66.10
N CYS A 167 38.41 -1.60 66.43
CA CYS A 167 39.18 -1.13 67.58
C CYS A 167 40.03 0.07 67.13
N LYS A 168 40.15 1.10 67.98
CA LYS A 168 40.95 2.30 67.69
C LYS A 168 42.37 2.25 68.23
N GLU A 169 42.72 1.20 68.96
CA GLU A 169 44.03 1.04 69.58
C GLU A 169 44.50 -0.41 69.40
N TRP A 170 45.81 -0.61 69.47
CA TRP A 170 46.36 -1.95 69.51
C TRP A 170 46.14 -2.54 70.90
N ILE A 171 45.63 -3.76 70.96
CA ILE A 171 45.46 -4.46 72.23
C ILE A 171 46.84 -4.71 72.87
N GLN A 172 46.94 -4.57 74.20
CA GLN A 172 48.21 -4.73 74.90
C GLN A 172 48.97 -6.03 74.55
N PRO A 173 48.31 -7.20 74.37
CA PRO A 173 48.98 -8.43 73.92
C PRO A 173 49.54 -8.37 72.50
N ALA A 174 49.17 -7.41 71.66
CA ALA A 174 49.67 -7.26 70.29
C ALA A 174 50.69 -6.11 70.17
N CYS A 175 50.77 -5.19 71.15
CA CYS A 175 51.76 -4.11 71.15
C CYS A 175 53.21 -4.61 71.02
N HIS A 176 53.53 -5.75 71.64
CA HIS A 176 54.86 -6.35 71.54
C HIS A 176 55.23 -6.84 70.12
N TRP A 177 54.26 -6.98 69.19
CA TRP A 177 54.54 -7.30 67.78
C TRP A 177 55.00 -6.09 67.00
N VAL A 178 54.44 -4.92 67.31
CA VAL A 178 54.85 -3.63 66.75
C VAL A 178 56.30 -3.32 67.11
N ASP A 179 56.74 -3.77 68.30
CA ASP A 179 58.11 -3.58 68.79
C ASP A 179 59.12 -4.64 68.28
N ARG A 180 58.67 -5.70 67.59
CA ARG A 180 59.54 -6.73 66.99
C ARG A 180 60.20 -6.22 65.70
N SER A 181 61.05 -5.19 65.78
CA SER A 181 61.91 -4.83 64.65
C SER A 181 63.03 -5.89 64.52
N ARG A 182 62.78 -6.94 63.73
CA ARG A 182 63.85 -7.86 63.34
C ARG A 182 64.48 -7.29 62.07
N LEU A 183 65.69 -6.73 62.20
CA LEU A 183 66.55 -6.37 61.06
C LEU A 183 65.98 -5.25 60.16
N SER A 184 65.65 -4.09 60.72
CA SER A 184 65.20 -2.88 59.98
C SER A 184 63.95 -3.03 59.12
N TRP A 185 63.18 -4.10 59.31
CA TRP A 185 61.91 -4.34 58.64
C TRP A 185 60.76 -4.53 59.65
N PRO A 186 59.60 -3.87 59.44
CA PRO A 186 59.36 -2.82 58.43
C PRO A 186 60.13 -1.54 58.77
N ASP A 187 60.24 -0.62 57.80
CA ASP A 187 60.83 0.71 58.02
C ASP A 187 60.16 1.37 59.24
N PRO A 188 60.91 1.85 60.25
CA PRO A 188 60.34 2.52 61.42
C PRO A 188 59.36 3.66 61.07
N LYS A 189 59.52 4.31 59.92
CA LYS A 189 58.59 5.32 59.41
C LYS A 189 57.20 4.75 59.07
N LEU A 190 57.11 3.49 58.65
CA LEU A 190 55.84 2.76 58.45
C LEU A 190 55.19 2.42 59.80
N VAL A 191 55.96 2.41 60.89
CA VAL A 191 55.50 2.09 62.25
C VAL A 191 55.10 3.35 63.06
N THR A 192 55.55 4.55 62.66
CA THR A 192 55.28 5.81 63.38
C THR A 192 53.99 6.53 62.91
N SER A 193 53.01 6.60 63.84
CA SER A 193 51.80 7.44 63.93
C SER A 193 50.77 7.50 62.79
N GLU A 194 51.12 7.62 61.50
CA GLU A 194 50.09 7.82 60.45
C GLU A 194 49.57 6.50 59.86
N GLN A 195 50.41 5.46 59.76
CA GLN A 195 49.97 4.11 59.37
C GLN A 195 49.55 3.22 60.54
N ARG A 196 49.83 3.61 61.79
CA ARG A 196 49.17 3.01 62.96
C ARG A 196 47.65 3.09 62.85
N ALA A 197 47.13 4.13 62.16
CA ALA A 197 45.71 4.35 61.87
C ALA A 197 45.11 3.40 60.78
N SER A 198 45.96 2.79 59.95
CA SER A 198 45.58 1.87 58.87
C SER A 198 45.91 0.40 59.15
N LEU A 199 46.86 0.14 60.05
CA LEU A 199 47.27 -1.20 60.52
C LEU A 199 46.52 -1.65 61.77
N LEU A 200 45.49 -0.91 62.20
CA LEU A 200 44.77 -1.23 63.43
C LEU A 200 44.18 -2.63 63.42
N PRO A 201 44.19 -3.32 64.58
CA PRO A 201 43.48 -4.58 64.71
C PRO A 201 41.98 -4.33 64.55
N TYR A 202 41.41 -4.83 63.46
CA TYR A 202 39.99 -5.13 63.43
C TYR A 202 39.76 -6.30 64.36
N LEU A 203 38.91 -6.12 65.37
CA LEU A 203 38.48 -7.25 66.17
C LEU A 203 37.39 -7.94 65.37
N THR A 204 37.73 -9.13 64.88
CA THR A 204 36.76 -10.10 64.39
C THR A 204 36.00 -10.66 65.59
N ALA A 205 35.02 -9.90 66.10
CA ALA A 205 33.88 -10.54 66.75
C ALA A 205 32.78 -10.62 65.69
N SER A 206 32.51 -11.85 65.24
CA SER A 206 31.50 -12.12 64.22
C SER A 206 30.14 -11.57 64.67
N ALA A 207 29.65 -10.48 64.06
CA ALA A 207 28.39 -10.40 63.26
C ALA A 207 27.91 -9.01 62.75
N LEU A 208 26.72 -8.97 62.09
CA LEU A 208 26.10 -7.85 61.36
C LEU A 208 24.62 -8.07 60.99
N SER A 209 23.71 -7.26 61.54
CA SER A 209 22.27 -7.27 61.28
C SER A 209 21.85 -7.03 59.82
N CYS A 210 20.74 -7.65 59.38
CA CYS A 210 19.90 -7.15 58.28
C CYS A 210 18.60 -6.53 58.81
N LEU A 211 18.44 -5.22 58.61
CA LEU A 211 17.14 -4.54 58.52
C LEU A 211 16.94 -4.17 57.05
N THR A 212 15.95 -4.79 56.41
CA THR A 212 15.44 -4.37 55.09
C THR A 212 14.61 -3.10 55.25
N TYR A 213 15.14 -1.95 54.84
CA TYR A 213 14.34 -0.80 54.42
C TYR A 213 14.97 -0.15 53.18
N PRO A 214 14.21 0.07 52.09
CA PRO A 214 14.69 0.68 50.87
C PRO A 214 14.64 2.20 51.04
N ASN A 215 15.73 2.82 51.45
CA ASN A 215 15.94 4.26 51.28
C ASN A 215 17.41 4.50 50.93
N VAL A 216 17.68 4.57 49.62
CA VAL A 216 19.00 4.90 49.07
C VAL A 216 19.25 6.39 49.29
N LEU A 217 20.23 6.71 50.14
CA LEU A 217 20.70 8.07 50.38
C LEU A 217 22.04 8.30 49.65
N LEU A 218 22.09 9.43 48.93
CA LEU A 218 23.14 9.87 48.01
C LEU A 218 24.53 9.97 48.67
N ILE A 219 25.54 9.29 48.10
CA ILE A 219 26.96 9.57 48.34
C ILE A 219 27.55 10.28 47.11
N PRO A 220 28.20 11.46 47.26
CA PRO A 220 28.88 12.12 46.16
C PRO A 220 30.24 11.44 45.90
N LEU A 221 30.33 10.66 44.82
CA LEU A 221 31.60 10.07 44.38
C LEU A 221 32.51 11.11 43.72
N ASN A 222 33.81 11.06 44.03
CA ASN A 222 34.84 11.93 43.45
C ASN A 222 35.24 11.43 42.05
N PHE A 223 34.84 12.20 41.03
CA PHE A 223 34.98 11.91 39.60
C PHE A 223 36.44 11.70 39.14
N ASN A 224 37.42 12.31 39.81
CA ASN A 224 38.83 12.20 39.41
C ASN A 224 39.41 10.80 39.67
N ASN A 225 38.94 10.12 40.72
CA ASN A 225 39.42 8.77 41.04
C ASN A 225 38.87 7.75 40.04
N ILE A 226 37.58 7.86 39.68
CA ILE A 226 36.92 6.99 38.71
C ILE A 226 37.57 7.11 37.32
N LYS A 227 37.91 8.32 36.88
CA LYS A 227 38.59 8.56 35.59
C LYS A 227 39.99 7.92 35.56
N GLN A 228 40.78 8.03 36.63
CA GLN A 228 42.10 7.39 36.71
C GLN A 228 42.00 5.87 36.69
N ILE A 229 41.07 5.30 37.46
CA ILE A 229 40.84 3.84 37.52
C ILE A 229 40.46 3.31 36.14
N ILE A 230 39.51 3.96 35.47
CA ILE A 230 39.05 3.55 34.13
C ILE A 230 40.17 3.65 33.09
N THR A 231 41.02 4.67 33.16
CA THR A 231 42.16 4.83 32.23
C THR A 231 43.22 3.74 32.46
N SER A 232 43.43 3.31 33.69
CA SER A 232 44.32 2.19 34.02
C SER A 232 43.75 0.83 33.59
N ILE A 233 42.43 0.65 33.66
CA ILE A 233 41.73 -0.60 33.29
C ILE A 233 41.73 -0.82 31.77
N ILE A 234 41.50 0.24 30.99
CA ILE A 234 41.49 0.18 29.51
C ILE A 234 42.83 -0.34 28.94
N ASN A 235 43.94 -0.15 29.67
CA ASN A 235 45.26 -0.60 29.22
C ASN A 235 45.55 -2.09 29.52
N ILE A 236 44.73 -2.78 30.32
CA ILE A 236 45.08 -4.12 30.85
C ILE A 236 44.37 -5.26 30.11
N ASN A 237 43.32 -4.97 29.32
CA ASN A 237 42.65 -5.94 28.42
C ASN A 237 42.23 -7.27 29.13
N ASP A 238 41.68 -7.16 30.34
CA ASP A 238 41.26 -8.29 31.17
C ASP A 238 39.74 -8.54 31.04
N ALA A 239 39.36 -9.75 30.62
CA ALA A 239 37.99 -10.13 30.27
C ALA A 239 37.08 -10.26 31.50
N GLU A 240 37.58 -10.73 32.64
CA GLU A 240 36.77 -10.84 33.87
C GLU A 240 36.40 -9.45 34.42
N LEU A 241 37.34 -8.51 34.31
CA LEU A 241 37.16 -7.14 34.74
C LEU A 241 36.12 -6.38 33.89
N SER A 242 36.01 -6.73 32.61
CA SER A 242 34.98 -6.24 31.70
C SER A 242 33.58 -6.72 32.11
N THR A 243 33.45 -8.01 32.43
CA THR A 243 32.20 -8.62 32.92
C THR A 243 31.73 -7.98 34.23
N TYR A 244 32.67 -7.70 35.14
CA TYR A 244 32.37 -7.01 36.41
C TYR A 244 31.90 -5.56 36.20
N MET A 245 32.49 -4.84 35.25
CA MET A 245 32.05 -3.48 34.88
C MET A 245 30.65 -3.46 34.25
N MET A 246 30.30 -4.47 33.45
CA MET A 246 28.96 -4.60 32.88
C MET A 246 27.90 -4.89 33.94
N SER A 247 28.22 -5.73 34.94
CA SER A 247 27.39 -5.90 36.14
C SER A 247 27.20 -4.58 36.90
N LEU A 248 28.27 -3.81 37.08
CA LEU A 248 28.22 -2.50 37.74
C LEU A 248 27.36 -1.48 36.97
N ILE A 249 27.46 -1.45 35.63
CA ILE A 249 26.65 -0.58 34.76
C ILE A 249 25.18 -1.01 34.76
N SER A 250 24.91 -2.32 34.71
CA SER A 250 23.57 -2.89 34.80
C SER A 250 22.91 -2.54 36.15
N ASN A 251 23.61 -2.72 37.27
CA ASN A 251 23.09 -2.38 38.60
C ASN A 251 22.86 -0.87 38.78
N ASN A 252 23.68 -0.01 38.15
CA ASN A 252 23.45 1.43 38.13
C ASN A 252 22.30 1.86 37.20
N SER A 253 21.95 1.06 36.19
CA SER A 253 20.82 1.31 35.29
C SER A 253 19.48 1.14 36.00
N VAL A 254 19.38 0.16 36.91
CA VAL A 254 18.22 -0.04 37.81
C VAL A 254 18.04 1.17 38.74
N LEU A 255 19.15 1.72 39.26
CA LEU A 255 19.15 2.88 40.16
C LEU A 255 18.63 4.19 39.51
N LEU A 256 18.94 4.40 38.22
CA LEU A 256 18.44 5.55 37.45
C LEU A 256 16.95 5.51 37.22
N ALA A 257 16.43 4.30 37.11
CA ALA A 257 15.11 4.08 36.60
C ALA A 257 14.02 4.04 37.68
N SER A 258 14.42 3.83 38.93
CA SER A 258 13.57 4.02 40.12
C SER A 258 13.33 5.50 40.47
N LEU A 259 13.97 6.46 39.77
CA LEU A 259 13.79 7.89 40.04
C LEU A 259 12.59 8.43 39.25
N ASN A 260 11.56 8.88 39.98
CA ASN A 260 10.35 9.45 39.38
C ASN A 260 10.63 10.89 38.89
N PHE A 261 10.67 11.09 37.56
CA PHE A 261 11.05 12.36 36.93
C PHE A 261 9.85 13.32 36.85
N THR A 262 9.47 13.94 37.97
CA THR A 262 8.39 14.96 37.98
C THR A 262 8.82 16.33 38.53
N GLY A 263 10.12 16.69 38.52
CA GLY A 263 10.56 18.03 38.94
C GLY A 263 11.97 18.45 38.52
N GLU A 264 12.20 19.77 38.47
CA GLU A 264 13.45 20.47 38.12
C GLU A 264 14.59 20.25 39.13
N ASN A 265 14.98 19.00 39.38
CA ASN A 265 15.96 18.69 40.41
C ASN A 265 17.38 18.67 39.83
N LYS A 266 18.20 19.67 40.20
CA LYS A 266 19.61 19.83 39.76
C LYS A 266 20.48 18.61 40.09
N ALA A 267 20.12 17.85 41.12
CA ALA A 267 20.75 16.58 41.49
C ALA A 267 20.48 15.46 40.46
N LEU A 268 19.26 15.40 39.92
CA LEU A 268 18.87 14.44 38.87
C LEU A 268 19.66 14.68 37.58
N TYR A 269 19.87 15.93 37.19
CA TYR A 269 20.68 16.27 36.01
C TYR A 269 22.14 15.83 36.18
N LYS A 270 22.69 15.95 37.40
CA LYS A 270 24.05 15.48 37.71
C LYS A 270 24.14 13.95 37.65
N GLN A 271 23.12 13.24 38.13
CA GLN A 271 23.05 11.78 38.05
C GLN A 271 22.89 11.29 36.60
N TYR A 272 22.05 11.96 35.80
CA TYR A 272 21.96 11.76 34.35
C TYR A 272 23.31 11.90 33.65
N GLN A 273 24.08 12.96 33.97
CA GLN A 273 25.40 13.17 33.40
C GLN A 273 26.38 12.06 33.79
N ILE A 274 26.36 11.58 35.04
CA ILE A 274 27.20 10.48 35.50
C ILE A 274 26.88 9.20 34.71
N SER A 275 25.61 8.86 34.58
CA SER A 275 25.18 7.65 33.89
C SER A 275 25.47 7.69 32.40
N LEU A 276 25.28 8.85 31.75
CA LEU A 276 25.70 9.07 30.37
C LEU A 276 27.21 8.84 30.20
N GLN A 277 28.03 9.25 31.16
CA GLN A 277 29.48 8.99 31.13
C GLN A 277 29.81 7.51 31.40
N CYS A 278 29.09 6.84 32.30
CA CYS A 278 29.25 5.39 32.53
C CYS A 278 28.92 4.58 31.27
N TYR A 279 27.83 4.90 30.56
CA TYR A 279 27.52 4.27 29.27
C TYR A 279 28.59 4.56 28.22
N LYS A 280 29.10 5.80 28.16
CA LYS A 280 30.25 6.18 27.30
C LYS A 280 31.52 5.39 27.56
N VAL A 281 31.71 4.90 28.78
CA VAL A 281 32.84 4.04 29.14
C VAL A 281 32.55 2.58 28.81
N GLY A 282 31.36 2.06 29.10
CA GLY A 282 30.95 0.70 28.72
C GLY A 282 31.02 0.44 27.21
N MET A 283 30.89 1.49 26.41
CA MET A 283 31.03 1.48 24.95
C MET A 283 32.41 1.02 24.43
N TYR A 284 33.46 0.98 25.27
CA TYR A 284 34.77 0.43 24.89
C TYR A 284 34.83 -1.10 24.99
N ASN A 285 33.96 -1.72 25.77
CA ASN A 285 34.02 -3.15 26.11
C ASN A 285 32.94 -3.99 25.42
N ASP A 286 31.72 -3.45 25.24
CA ASP A 286 30.66 -4.06 24.44
C ASP A 286 30.02 -2.99 23.55
N VAL A 287 30.52 -2.92 22.32
CA VAL A 287 30.19 -1.88 21.34
C VAL A 287 28.74 -1.98 20.86
N THR A 288 28.01 -3.05 21.17
CA THR A 288 26.64 -3.24 20.67
C THR A 288 25.61 -3.12 21.77
N SER A 289 25.81 -3.76 22.92
CA SER A 289 24.83 -3.67 24.02
C SER A 289 24.84 -2.29 24.68
N ALA A 290 26.02 -1.72 24.95
CA ALA A 290 26.14 -0.41 25.60
C ALA A 290 25.56 0.72 24.73
N TRP A 291 25.80 0.67 23.42
CA TRP A 291 25.23 1.65 22.49
C TRP A 291 23.71 1.47 22.33
N SER A 292 23.21 0.24 22.36
CA SER A 292 21.77 -0.05 22.35
C SER A 292 21.07 0.47 23.61
N LEU A 293 21.68 0.28 24.79
CA LEU A 293 21.15 0.80 26.06
C LEU A 293 21.21 2.33 26.11
N LEU A 294 22.28 2.94 25.58
CA LEU A 294 22.38 4.39 25.46
C LEU A 294 21.31 4.95 24.51
N ALA A 295 21.08 4.31 23.36
CA ALA A 295 20.00 4.68 22.46
C ALA A 295 18.63 4.59 23.18
N SER A 296 18.39 3.52 23.94
CA SER A 296 17.17 3.31 24.73
C SER A 296 16.95 4.43 25.76
N LEU A 297 18.03 4.85 26.42
CA LEU A 297 18.01 5.95 27.36
C LEU A 297 17.64 7.27 26.66
N LEU A 298 18.28 7.58 25.52
CA LEU A 298 17.97 8.78 24.74
C LEU A 298 16.52 8.78 24.23
N TYR A 299 16.02 7.61 23.83
CA TYR A 299 14.63 7.41 23.43
C TYR A 299 13.66 7.77 24.57
N LYS A 300 13.89 7.27 25.78
CA LYS A 300 13.07 7.58 26.97
C LYS A 300 13.06 9.06 27.31
N PHE A 301 14.18 9.75 27.07
CA PHE A 301 14.29 11.21 27.22
C PHE A 301 13.75 12.01 26.02
N LYS A 302 13.10 11.36 25.05
CA LYS A 302 12.53 11.98 23.83
C LYS A 302 13.57 12.72 22.98
N ARG A 303 14.85 12.35 23.07
CA ARG A 303 15.95 12.91 22.24
C ARG A 303 16.12 12.08 20.96
N PHE A 304 15.07 12.04 20.15
CA PHE A 304 14.95 11.09 19.03
C PHE A 304 16.03 11.26 17.95
N HIS A 305 16.44 12.49 17.63
CA HIS A 305 17.51 12.73 16.65
C HIS A 305 18.85 12.14 17.08
N GLU A 306 19.26 12.39 18.33
CA GLU A 306 20.52 11.85 18.87
C GLU A 306 20.47 10.33 19.05
N CYS A 307 19.29 9.81 19.40
CA CYS A 307 19.05 8.37 19.39
C CYS A 307 19.29 7.80 17.98
N ILE A 308 18.72 8.40 16.93
CA ILE A 308 18.93 7.97 15.54
C ILE A 308 20.41 8.05 15.13
N ASP A 309 21.14 9.09 15.53
CA ASP A 309 22.57 9.21 15.22
C ASP A 309 23.37 8.05 15.84
N ILE A 310 23.08 7.71 17.10
CA ILE A 310 23.67 6.55 17.78
C ILE A 310 23.26 5.25 17.11
N LEU A 311 21.98 5.09 16.75
CA LEU A 311 21.46 3.89 16.11
C LEU A 311 22.12 3.68 14.75
N ASN A 312 22.23 4.72 13.92
CA ASN A 312 22.89 4.66 12.62
C ASN A 312 24.39 4.33 12.77
N TYR A 313 25.05 4.93 13.75
CA TYR A 313 26.44 4.60 14.05
C TYR A 313 26.58 3.11 14.44
N THR A 314 25.74 2.63 15.35
CA THR A 314 25.78 1.24 15.86
C THR A 314 25.44 0.24 14.75
N LEU A 315 24.38 0.49 13.98
CA LEU A 315 23.99 -0.34 12.83
C LEU A 315 25.07 -0.35 11.74
N SER A 316 25.79 0.75 11.51
CA SER A 316 26.92 0.79 10.55
C SER A 316 28.10 -0.11 10.96
N LYS A 317 28.21 -0.44 12.26
CA LYS A 317 29.22 -1.39 12.78
C LYS A 317 28.72 -2.84 12.76
N CYS A 318 27.41 -3.04 12.73
CA CYS A 318 26.74 -4.34 12.63
C CYS A 318 26.61 -4.77 11.16
N THR A 319 27.71 -5.08 10.47
CA THR A 319 27.65 -5.59 9.08
C THR A 319 27.41 -7.11 9.04
N PRO A 320 26.62 -7.65 8.08
CA PRO A 320 26.23 -9.07 8.03
C PRO A 320 27.38 -10.08 8.02
N GLU A 321 28.52 -9.70 7.44
CA GLU A 321 29.73 -10.55 7.39
C GLU A 321 30.46 -10.65 8.74
N LYS A 322 29.98 -9.98 9.80
CA LYS A 322 30.74 -9.76 11.04
C LYS A 322 29.96 -10.06 12.32
N ILE A 323 28.86 -10.82 12.30
CA ILE A 323 28.08 -11.04 13.53
C ILE A 323 27.96 -12.54 13.82
N MET A 324 28.40 -12.95 15.01
CA MET A 324 27.99 -14.21 15.65
C MET A 324 27.21 -13.85 16.90
N LEU A 325 26.02 -14.43 17.12
CA LEU A 325 25.31 -14.22 18.38
C LEU A 325 25.90 -15.15 19.45
N ASN A 326 26.13 -14.62 20.65
CA ASN A 326 26.60 -15.44 21.76
C ASN A 326 25.44 -16.30 22.29
N PHE A 327 25.73 -17.57 22.55
CA PHE A 327 24.78 -18.56 23.04
C PHE A 327 24.83 -18.65 24.58
N ASP A 328 23.78 -19.24 25.16
CA ASP A 328 23.55 -19.36 26.61
C ASP A 328 24.77 -19.75 27.45
N ASN A 329 24.74 -19.29 28.71
CA ASN A 329 25.74 -19.40 29.77
C ASN A 329 26.14 -20.83 30.20
N SER A 330 25.95 -21.87 29.39
CA SER A 330 26.55 -23.18 29.67
C SER A 330 28.06 -23.10 29.41
N LEU A 331 28.79 -22.71 30.47
CA LEU A 331 30.26 -22.66 30.50
C LEU A 331 30.91 -23.99 30.02
N SER A 332 30.18 -25.10 30.05
CA SER A 332 30.66 -26.42 29.63
C SER A 332 30.89 -26.55 28.12
N GLU A 333 30.07 -25.96 27.25
CA GLU A 333 30.29 -26.06 25.79
C GLU A 333 31.31 -25.01 25.29
N GLN A 334 31.39 -23.85 25.96
CA GLN A 334 32.42 -22.84 25.69
C GLN A 334 33.83 -23.33 26.00
N THR A 335 34.01 -24.09 27.08
CA THR A 335 35.33 -24.62 27.44
C THR A 335 35.83 -25.67 26.45
N ASP A 336 34.95 -26.45 25.82
CA ASP A 336 35.37 -27.43 24.82
C ASP A 336 35.63 -26.81 23.44
N PHE A 337 34.97 -25.70 23.10
CA PHE A 337 35.30 -24.90 21.92
C PHE A 337 36.60 -24.10 22.11
N GLN A 338 36.87 -23.58 23.32
CA GLN A 338 38.10 -22.83 23.64
C GLN A 338 39.34 -23.70 23.89
N LYS A 339 39.19 -24.97 24.31
CA LYS A 339 40.32 -25.91 24.50
C LYS A 339 40.95 -26.37 23.17
N GLY A 340 40.27 -26.19 22.04
CA GLY A 340 40.84 -26.43 20.71
C GLY A 340 41.88 -25.36 20.37
N LYS A 341 43.16 -25.74 20.26
CA LYS A 341 44.28 -24.85 19.88
C LYS A 341 44.05 -24.04 18.59
N ASP A 342 43.08 -24.43 17.75
CA ASP A 342 42.76 -23.76 16.48
C ASP A 342 41.57 -22.77 16.58
N ALA A 343 40.76 -22.82 17.65
CA ALA A 343 39.56 -21.97 17.78
C ALA A 343 39.88 -20.52 18.14
N VAL A 344 40.90 -20.30 18.99
CA VAL A 344 41.42 -18.95 19.30
C VAL A 344 42.10 -18.34 18.06
N GLY A 345 42.74 -19.17 17.23
CA GLY A 345 43.28 -18.77 15.92
C GLY A 345 42.19 -18.34 14.94
N LEU A 346 41.07 -19.07 14.89
CA LEU A 346 39.91 -18.76 14.04
C LEU A 346 39.17 -17.49 14.49
N LEU A 347 39.00 -17.27 15.80
CA LEU A 347 38.37 -16.06 16.35
C LEU A 347 39.21 -14.79 16.13
N LEU A 348 40.54 -14.92 16.08
CA LEU A 348 41.45 -13.82 15.76
C LEU A 348 41.57 -13.56 14.24
N THR A 349 41.30 -14.56 13.38
CA THR A 349 41.34 -14.39 11.91
C THR A 349 39.99 -14.01 11.31
N CYS A 350 38.88 -14.46 11.90
CA CYS A 350 37.54 -14.06 11.50
C CYS A 350 37.14 -12.79 12.24
N LYS A 351 36.99 -11.67 11.51
CA LYS A 351 36.52 -10.37 12.03
C LYS A 351 35.04 -10.39 12.45
N HIS A 352 34.59 -11.40 13.19
CA HIS A 352 33.22 -11.51 13.69
C HIS A 352 33.14 -10.93 15.12
N ILE A 353 32.18 -10.04 15.32
CA ILE A 353 31.76 -9.47 16.58
C ILE A 353 30.77 -10.46 17.19
N VAL A 354 31.07 -10.94 18.40
CA VAL A 354 30.13 -11.72 19.20
C VAL A 354 29.19 -10.76 19.92
N ILE A 355 27.89 -10.87 19.67
CA ILE A 355 26.88 -9.97 20.23
C ILE A 355 25.96 -10.77 21.18
N ASN A 356 25.88 -10.37 22.44
CA ASN A 356 24.94 -10.92 23.42
C ASN A 356 23.52 -10.39 23.18
N ASN A 357 22.49 -11.20 23.44
CA ASN A 357 21.10 -10.70 23.47
C ASN A 357 20.94 -9.60 24.53
N LEU A 358 20.10 -8.61 24.24
CA LEU A 358 19.73 -7.60 25.24
C LEU A 358 18.70 -8.21 26.18
N SER A 359 19.10 -8.49 27.42
CA SER A 359 18.21 -8.92 28.49
C SER A 359 17.68 -7.71 29.26
N PHE A 360 16.36 -7.53 29.27
CA PHE A 360 15.69 -6.55 30.12
C PHE A 360 15.02 -7.30 31.27
N SER A 361 15.44 -7.05 32.52
CA SER A 361 14.82 -7.61 33.72
C SER A 361 13.77 -6.67 34.31
N GLU A 362 12.79 -7.22 35.00
CA GLU A 362 11.77 -6.41 35.68
C GLU A 362 12.38 -5.60 36.85
N PRO A 363 12.09 -4.27 36.96
CA PRO A 363 11.19 -3.50 36.11
C PRO A 363 11.88 -3.05 34.80
N TYR A 364 11.19 -3.25 33.66
CA TYR A 364 11.71 -3.08 32.29
C TYR A 364 11.91 -1.62 31.86
N TYR A 365 12.59 -0.81 32.67
CA TYR A 365 12.55 0.64 32.57
C TYR A 365 13.15 1.22 31.28
N LEU A 366 14.21 0.60 30.76
CA LEU A 366 14.87 1.03 29.53
C LEU A 366 14.14 0.54 28.27
N LEU A 367 13.22 -0.41 28.38
CA LEU A 367 12.44 -0.90 27.24
C LEU A 367 11.41 0.16 26.80
N PRO A 368 11.38 0.58 25.52
CA PRO A 368 10.32 1.43 24.97
C PRO A 368 8.94 0.89 25.34
N VAL A 369 8.00 1.78 25.66
CA VAL A 369 6.66 1.37 26.11
C VAL A 369 5.89 0.64 25.00
N GLU A 370 6.18 0.98 23.75
CA GLU A 370 5.64 0.34 22.55
C GLU A 370 6.10 -1.12 22.41
N LEU A 371 7.17 -1.51 23.10
CA LEU A 371 7.70 -2.88 23.12
C LEU A 371 7.28 -3.66 24.37
N THR A 372 6.59 -3.03 25.32
CA THR A 372 6.04 -3.71 26.51
C THR A 372 5.15 -4.92 26.18
N PRO A 373 4.36 -4.95 25.08
CA PRO A 373 3.61 -6.14 24.70
C PRO A 373 4.47 -7.39 24.46
N LEU A 374 5.76 -7.24 24.11
CA LEU A 374 6.68 -8.37 23.94
C LEU A 374 6.90 -9.15 25.23
N ILE A 375 6.83 -8.47 26.38
CA ILE A 375 7.02 -9.07 27.70
C ILE A 375 5.96 -10.15 27.97
N GLN A 376 4.73 -9.97 27.47
CA GLN A 376 3.67 -10.96 27.67
C GLN A 376 3.91 -12.30 26.96
N TYR A 377 4.83 -12.34 25.99
CA TYR A 377 5.10 -13.53 25.17
C TYR A 377 6.34 -14.32 25.65
N ASP A 378 7.16 -13.77 26.54
CA ASP A 378 8.47 -14.31 26.91
C ASP A 378 8.66 -14.31 28.45
N VAL A 379 7.70 -14.91 29.17
CA VAL A 379 7.70 -14.96 30.66
C VAL A 379 8.31 -16.26 31.18
N HIS A 380 9.50 -16.62 30.67
CA HIS A 380 10.38 -17.50 31.41
C HIS A 380 11.43 -16.62 32.09
N ASP A 381 11.45 -16.65 33.42
CA ASP A 381 12.43 -15.97 34.31
C ASP A 381 12.36 -14.43 34.45
N ASN A 382 11.21 -13.79 34.21
CA ASN A 382 11.05 -12.32 34.38
C ASN A 382 12.08 -11.48 33.60
N THR A 383 12.63 -12.03 32.51
CA THR A 383 13.56 -11.33 31.62
C THR A 383 13.07 -11.39 30.17
N CYS A 384 13.04 -10.24 29.50
CA CYS A 384 12.71 -10.15 28.08
C CYS A 384 14.01 -10.05 27.30
N THR A 385 14.28 -11.04 26.44
CA THR A 385 15.52 -11.07 25.64
C THR A 385 15.25 -10.63 24.20
N ILE A 386 15.94 -9.61 23.71
CA ILE A 386 15.76 -9.11 22.34
C ILE A 386 17.11 -9.12 21.61
N PRO A 387 17.20 -9.74 20.41
CA PRO A 387 18.41 -9.67 19.60
C PRO A 387 18.79 -8.21 19.30
N PRO A 388 20.05 -7.78 19.48
CA PRO A 388 20.32 -6.33 19.54
C PRO A 388 20.12 -5.62 18.21
N VAL A 389 20.39 -6.26 17.08
CA VAL A 389 20.16 -5.66 15.75
C VAL A 389 18.66 -5.51 15.45
N VAL A 390 17.84 -6.48 15.90
CA VAL A 390 16.36 -6.38 15.82
C VAL A 390 15.89 -5.21 16.68
N TYR A 391 16.42 -5.11 17.91
CA TYR A 391 16.12 -4.02 18.83
C TYR A 391 16.53 -2.65 18.29
N LEU A 392 17.73 -2.51 17.71
CA LEU A 392 18.25 -1.28 17.12
C LEU A 392 17.40 -0.79 15.94
N ASN A 393 17.04 -1.70 15.02
CA ASN A 393 16.16 -1.36 13.89
C ASN A 393 14.75 -0.97 14.36
N MET A 394 14.24 -1.66 15.38
CA MET A 394 12.94 -1.34 15.99
C MET A 394 12.96 0.02 16.70
N LEU A 395 14.03 0.32 17.46
CA LEU A 395 14.20 1.61 18.12
C LEU A 395 14.35 2.75 17.10
N SER A 396 15.02 2.49 15.97
CA SER A 396 15.13 3.44 14.85
C SER A 396 13.77 3.73 14.24
N PHE A 397 12.97 2.69 13.99
CA PHE A 397 11.58 2.82 13.55
C PHE A 397 10.75 3.67 14.53
N LEU A 398 10.85 3.41 15.83
CA LEU A 398 10.11 4.15 16.87
C LEU A 398 10.55 5.61 16.94
N CYS A 399 11.85 5.93 16.86
CA CYS A 399 12.33 7.31 16.80
C CYS A 399 11.77 8.05 15.58
N LEU A 400 11.83 7.43 14.41
CA LEU A 400 11.35 8.02 13.15
C LEU A 400 9.82 8.15 13.15
N HIS A 401 9.11 7.26 13.86
CA HIS A 401 7.68 7.37 14.11
C HIS A 401 7.35 8.63 14.93
N HIS A 402 8.04 8.85 16.05
CA HIS A 402 7.82 10.02 16.92
C HIS A 402 8.24 11.35 16.28
N LEU A 403 9.18 11.32 15.33
CA LEU A 403 9.56 12.48 14.51
C LEU A 403 8.63 12.73 13.31
N GLU A 404 7.60 11.90 13.12
CA GLU A 404 6.69 11.93 11.96
C GLU A 404 7.39 11.78 10.58
N ASP A 405 8.64 11.29 10.54
CA ASP A 405 9.35 11.02 9.29
C ASP A 405 8.88 9.69 8.67
N GLN A 406 7.85 9.79 7.83
CA GLN A 406 7.28 8.64 7.13
C GLN A 406 8.28 7.90 6.25
N ARG A 407 9.23 8.61 5.62
CA ARG A 407 10.20 7.99 4.71
C ARG A 407 11.25 7.23 5.52
N GLY A 408 11.78 7.86 6.57
CA GLY A 408 12.69 7.22 7.51
C GLY A 408 12.05 5.99 8.16
N LYS A 409 10.81 6.13 8.66
CA LYS A 409 10.04 5.03 9.26
C LYS A 409 9.92 3.82 8.32
N LEU A 410 9.56 4.05 7.05
CA LEU A 410 9.45 2.98 6.05
C LEU A 410 10.79 2.32 5.71
N ASN A 411 11.89 3.08 5.73
CA ASN A 411 13.22 2.53 5.53
C ASN A 411 13.63 1.67 6.73
N ALA A 412 13.51 2.17 7.95
CA ALA A 412 13.81 1.40 9.17
C ALA A 412 12.96 0.12 9.27
N LEU A 413 11.69 0.17 8.84
CA LEU A 413 10.84 -1.03 8.75
C LEU A 413 11.37 -2.03 7.72
N ARG A 414 11.80 -1.57 6.54
CA ARG A 414 12.40 -2.44 5.52
C ARG A 414 13.71 -3.05 6.02
N ASP A 415 14.51 -2.28 6.74
CA ASP A 415 15.77 -2.76 7.32
C ASP A 415 15.51 -3.80 8.41
N LEU A 416 14.46 -3.61 9.22
CA LEU A 416 13.97 -4.62 10.17
C LEU A 416 13.47 -5.89 9.46
N GLU A 417 12.66 -5.77 8.40
CA GLU A 417 12.20 -6.90 7.58
C GLU A 417 13.36 -7.67 6.97
N HIS A 418 14.31 -6.96 6.38
CA HIS A 418 15.51 -7.54 5.78
C HIS A 418 16.34 -8.27 6.82
N THR A 419 16.46 -7.68 8.02
CA THR A 419 17.19 -8.25 9.14
C THR A 419 16.63 -9.60 9.58
N ILE A 420 15.30 -9.74 9.56
CA ILE A 420 14.60 -10.97 9.95
C ILE A 420 14.56 -11.99 8.81
N ARG A 421 14.30 -11.54 7.57
CA ARG A 421 14.07 -12.41 6.41
C ARG A 421 15.33 -13.12 5.92
N GLU A 422 16.46 -12.41 5.88
CA GLU A 422 17.72 -12.99 5.41
C GLU A 422 18.35 -13.95 6.42
N LYS A 423 17.67 -14.23 7.56
CA LYS A 423 18.19 -15.06 8.64
C LYS A 423 19.62 -14.69 8.98
N TYR A 424 19.90 -13.38 9.12
CA TYR A 424 21.23 -12.91 9.52
C TYR A 424 21.68 -13.43 10.88
N PHE A 425 20.80 -14.16 11.56
CA PHE A 425 21.07 -14.85 12.80
C PHE A 425 20.80 -16.34 12.59
N ILE A 426 21.78 -17.15 12.97
CA ILE A 426 21.57 -18.57 13.22
C ILE A 426 20.75 -18.63 14.51
N PHE A 427 19.42 -18.74 14.39
CA PHE A 427 18.53 -18.93 15.53
C PHE A 427 18.41 -20.43 15.82
N PRO A 428 19.02 -20.97 16.89
CA PRO A 428 18.75 -22.34 17.32
C PRO A 428 17.42 -22.47 18.07
N ASN A 429 16.86 -21.36 18.58
CA ASN A 429 15.65 -21.35 19.39
C ASN A 429 14.49 -20.61 18.68
N GLU A 430 13.34 -21.27 18.56
CA GLU A 430 12.12 -20.73 17.92
C GLU A 430 11.62 -19.45 18.60
N THR A 431 11.88 -19.30 19.91
CA THR A 431 11.48 -18.12 20.71
C THR A 431 12.09 -16.82 20.20
N ASN A 432 13.39 -16.78 19.88
CA ASN A 432 14.04 -15.56 19.37
C ASN A 432 13.54 -15.14 17.99
N PHE A 433 13.24 -16.11 17.12
CA PHE A 433 12.62 -15.85 15.83
C PHE A 433 11.18 -15.33 16.02
N GLN A 434 10.46 -15.86 17.01
CA GLN A 434 9.12 -15.40 17.39
C GLN A 434 9.14 -13.96 17.95
N ILE A 435 10.11 -13.61 18.81
CA ILE A 435 10.31 -12.25 19.33
C ILE A 435 10.63 -11.29 18.19
N ALA A 436 11.53 -11.65 17.28
CA ALA A 436 11.85 -10.82 16.13
C ALA A 436 10.64 -10.61 15.21
N ASN A 437 9.86 -11.68 14.95
CA ASN A 437 8.59 -11.57 14.23
C ASN A 437 7.56 -10.74 14.99
N ASN A 438 7.54 -10.78 16.32
CA ASN A 438 6.66 -9.96 17.14
C ASN A 438 7.08 -8.48 17.11
N CYS A 439 8.38 -8.15 17.15
CA CYS A 439 8.89 -6.79 16.90
C CYS A 439 8.46 -6.31 15.51
N LEU A 440 8.60 -7.15 14.49
CA LEU A 440 8.16 -6.81 13.14
C LEU A 440 6.65 -6.64 13.05
N LYS A 441 5.87 -7.49 13.74
CA LYS A 441 4.43 -7.33 13.88
C LYS A 441 4.12 -6.01 14.55
N ILE A 442 4.75 -5.63 15.65
CA ILE A 442 4.54 -4.33 16.33
C ILE A 442 4.90 -3.17 15.40
N ALA A 443 6.00 -3.27 14.65
CA ALA A 443 6.42 -2.22 13.70
C ALA A 443 5.46 -2.10 12.50
N LYS A 444 4.89 -3.22 12.04
CA LYS A 444 3.88 -3.26 10.96
C LYS A 444 2.48 -2.89 11.46
N LYS A 445 2.17 -3.21 12.72
CA LYS A 445 0.89 -2.96 13.38
C LYS A 445 0.79 -1.48 13.75
N GLU A 446 0.28 -0.69 12.82
CA GLU A 446 -0.41 0.56 13.19
C GLU A 446 -1.87 0.31 13.62
N CYS A 447 -2.35 -0.95 13.59
CA CYS A 447 -3.59 -1.43 14.21
C CYS A 447 -3.25 -2.65 15.08
N ASP A 448 -3.68 -2.67 16.34
CA ASP A 448 -3.46 -3.81 17.24
C ASP A 448 -4.14 -5.09 16.69
N ASP A 449 -3.51 -6.27 16.88
CA ASP A 449 -4.23 -7.55 16.74
C ASP A 449 -5.16 -7.70 17.93
N TRP A 450 -6.41 -8.02 17.66
CA TRP A 450 -7.42 -8.27 18.67
C TRP A 450 -7.23 -9.69 19.21
N LYS A 451 -7.16 -9.86 20.54
CA LYS A 451 -7.39 -11.18 21.15
C LYS A 451 -8.90 -11.46 21.16
N TYR A 452 -9.26 -12.68 20.76
CA TYR A 452 -10.59 -13.07 20.26
C TYR A 452 -11.73 -13.18 21.29
N GLU A 453 -11.47 -13.05 22.59
CA GLU A 453 -12.51 -13.32 23.59
C GLU A 453 -12.44 -12.36 24.79
N TYR A 454 -13.57 -11.73 25.10
CA TYR A 454 -13.81 -11.04 26.37
C TYR A 454 -15.04 -11.68 27.01
N PRO A 455 -14.91 -12.40 28.14
CA PRO A 455 -16.05 -12.92 28.84
C PRO A 455 -16.88 -11.76 29.43
N GLU A 456 -18.20 -11.86 29.32
CA GLU A 456 -19.14 -10.89 29.93
C GLU A 456 -19.04 -10.83 31.47
N GLU A 457 -18.30 -11.76 32.09
CA GLU A 457 -18.14 -11.81 33.54
C GLU A 457 -16.89 -11.02 33.99
N ASN A 458 -17.12 -9.75 34.30
CA ASN A 458 -16.30 -8.91 35.20
C ASN A 458 -14.88 -8.49 34.76
N GLY A 459 -14.54 -8.57 33.47
CA GLY A 459 -13.30 -7.99 32.93
C GLY A 459 -13.40 -6.53 32.47
N VAL A 460 -14.62 -6.02 32.27
CA VAL A 460 -14.86 -4.57 32.13
C VAL A 460 -14.72 -4.01 33.53
N THR A 461 -13.62 -3.31 33.82
CA THR A 461 -13.56 -2.53 35.06
C THR A 461 -14.84 -1.70 35.13
N ASN A 462 -15.58 -1.76 36.25
CA ASN A 462 -16.83 -1.01 36.48
C ASN A 462 -16.69 0.52 36.25
N MET A 463 -15.48 0.98 35.92
CA MET A 463 -15.09 2.37 35.69
C MET A 463 -15.42 2.90 34.29
N CYS A 464 -15.89 2.10 33.32
CA CYS A 464 -16.24 2.61 32.00
C CYS A 464 -17.38 1.83 31.32
N ASN A 465 -18.59 2.40 31.36
CA ASN A 465 -19.77 1.83 30.74
C ASN A 465 -20.29 2.74 29.62
N MET A 466 -20.66 2.17 28.47
CA MET A 466 -21.22 2.92 27.35
C MET A 466 -22.68 2.50 27.14
N THR A 467 -23.57 3.49 27.09
CA THR A 467 -25.00 3.27 26.94
C THR A 467 -25.56 4.20 25.86
N VAL A 468 -26.52 3.73 25.09
CA VAL A 468 -27.22 4.57 24.10
C VAL A 468 -28.31 5.35 24.83
N LYS A 469 -28.42 6.65 24.54
CA LYS A 469 -29.46 7.51 25.13
C LYS A 469 -30.84 7.13 24.62
N ASP A 470 -31.85 7.13 25.49
CA ASP A 470 -33.22 6.68 25.17
C ASP A 470 -33.83 7.35 23.92
N GLY A 471 -33.53 8.64 23.70
CA GLY A 471 -34.00 9.36 22.51
C GLY A 471 -33.43 8.81 21.20
N SER A 472 -32.16 8.36 21.19
CA SER A 472 -31.53 7.74 20.02
C SER A 472 -32.06 6.32 19.79
N GLU A 473 -32.38 5.59 20.85
CA GLU A 473 -33.01 4.28 20.75
C GLU A 473 -34.41 4.37 20.12
N PHE A 474 -35.24 5.32 20.56
CA PHE A 474 -36.54 5.59 19.96
C PHE A 474 -36.42 5.96 18.48
N MET A 475 -35.45 6.79 18.11
CA MET A 475 -35.20 7.14 16.71
C MET A 475 -34.77 5.93 15.88
N PHE A 476 -33.91 5.05 16.42
CA PHE A 476 -33.53 3.81 15.75
C PHE A 476 -34.74 2.90 15.53
N LEU A 477 -35.58 2.72 16.55
CA LEU A 477 -36.82 1.96 16.50
C LEU A 477 -37.81 2.50 15.46
N LEU A 478 -38.04 3.81 15.47
CA LEU A 478 -38.93 4.49 14.53
C LEU A 478 -38.44 4.30 13.09
N ARG A 479 -37.13 4.43 12.84
CA ARG A 479 -36.56 4.21 11.51
C ARG A 479 -36.57 2.74 11.10
N LYS A 480 -36.32 1.82 12.03
CA LYS A 480 -36.40 0.38 11.79
C LYS A 480 -37.81 -0.02 11.33
N SER A 481 -38.84 0.48 12.02
CA SER A 481 -40.24 0.17 11.70
C SER A 481 -40.73 0.85 10.41
N GLU A 482 -40.32 2.10 10.18
CA GLU A 482 -40.72 2.89 9.00
C GLU A 482 -40.18 2.30 7.69
N PHE A 483 -38.93 1.81 7.66
CA PHE A 483 -38.25 1.49 6.40
C PHE A 483 -38.05 0.01 6.11
N LYS A 484 -38.37 -0.90 7.05
CA LYS A 484 -37.99 -2.33 6.94
C LYS A 484 -36.52 -2.48 6.50
N GLY A 485 -35.67 -1.60 7.03
CA GLY A 485 -34.32 -1.37 6.54
C GLY A 485 -33.44 -2.60 6.74
N ARG A 486 -32.79 -3.05 5.67
CA ARG A 486 -31.87 -4.20 5.74
C ARG A 486 -30.49 -3.78 6.23
N LEU A 487 -30.10 -2.54 5.94
CA LEU A 487 -28.84 -1.92 6.34
C LEU A 487 -29.12 -0.51 6.87
N ILE A 488 -28.80 -0.26 8.15
CA ILE A 488 -29.00 1.04 8.78
C ILE A 488 -27.63 1.65 9.05
N ARG A 489 -27.35 2.82 8.48
CA ARG A 489 -26.15 3.58 8.80
C ARG A 489 -26.46 4.51 9.96
N PHE A 490 -25.53 4.71 10.87
CA PHE A 490 -25.65 5.70 11.93
C PHE A 490 -24.34 6.42 12.23
N ASN A 491 -24.49 7.68 12.61
CA ASN A 491 -23.42 8.50 13.16
C ASN A 491 -23.41 8.35 14.67
N VAL A 492 -22.35 7.76 15.22
CA VAL A 492 -22.14 7.66 16.66
C VAL A 492 -21.56 8.98 17.18
N ILE A 493 -22.28 9.60 18.11
CA ILE A 493 -21.92 10.87 18.77
C ILE A 493 -21.74 10.59 20.26
N PHE A 494 -20.56 10.89 20.80
CA PHE A 494 -20.27 10.70 22.23
C PHE A 494 -20.55 12.01 22.98
N GLU A 495 -21.39 11.96 24.03
CA GLU A 495 -21.72 13.15 24.83
C GLU A 495 -20.62 13.42 25.87
N GLY A 496 -20.05 14.63 25.87
CA GLY A 496 -19.16 15.12 26.92
C GLY A 496 -17.73 14.57 26.93
N ILE A 497 -17.32 13.79 25.92
CA ILE A 497 -15.97 13.19 25.83
C ILE A 497 -15.36 13.39 24.45
N GLU A 498 -14.07 13.72 24.42
CA GLU A 498 -13.28 13.74 23.19
C GLU A 498 -13.03 12.33 22.66
N THR A 499 -13.33 12.13 21.39
CA THR A 499 -13.11 10.85 20.69
C THR A 499 -11.78 10.88 19.95
N PHE A 500 -10.95 9.87 20.18
CA PHE A 500 -9.76 9.60 19.40
C PHE A 500 -10.01 8.40 18.48
N LYS A 501 -9.21 8.27 17.43
CA LYS A 501 -9.27 7.13 16.50
C LYS A 501 -7.89 6.56 16.25
N THR A 502 -7.78 5.24 16.10
CA THR A 502 -6.55 4.64 15.58
C THR A 502 -6.37 5.00 14.11
N LYS A 503 -5.14 4.87 13.59
CA LYS A 503 -4.83 5.19 12.19
C LYS A 503 -5.60 4.33 11.17
N CYS A 504 -6.07 3.16 11.61
CA CYS A 504 -6.75 2.18 10.78
C CYS A 504 -8.25 2.46 10.64
N VAL A 505 -8.81 3.24 11.55
CA VAL A 505 -10.21 3.67 11.48
C VAL A 505 -10.36 4.83 10.52
N VAL A 506 -11.09 4.59 9.44
CA VAL A 506 -11.35 5.60 8.41
C VAL A 506 -12.40 6.58 8.91
N GLU A 507 -13.60 6.08 9.20
CA GLU A 507 -14.76 6.86 9.62
C GLU A 507 -15.19 6.47 11.05
N PRO A 508 -14.56 7.03 12.10
CA PRO A 508 -14.81 6.59 13.48
C PRO A 508 -16.26 6.79 13.93
N LYS A 509 -16.94 7.77 13.34
CA LYS A 509 -18.32 8.11 13.68
C LYS A 509 -19.33 7.32 12.87
N GLN A 510 -18.98 6.77 11.71
CA GLN A 510 -19.95 6.04 10.89
C GLN A 510 -19.91 4.56 11.21
N TRP A 511 -21.05 4.07 11.67
CA TRP A 511 -21.27 2.66 11.95
C TRP A 511 -22.49 2.18 11.15
N VAL A 512 -22.55 0.88 10.95
CA VAL A 512 -23.57 0.23 10.13
C VAL A 512 -24.14 -0.96 10.91
N TRP A 513 -25.46 -1.03 11.01
CA TRP A 513 -26.14 -2.21 11.53
C TRP A 513 -26.78 -3.01 10.40
N THR A 514 -26.65 -4.34 10.47
CA THR A 514 -27.31 -5.29 9.60
C THR A 514 -27.53 -6.63 10.31
N PHE A 515 -28.07 -7.63 9.64
CA PHE A 515 -28.36 -8.95 10.20
C PHE A 515 -28.26 -10.05 9.13
N PRO A 516 -28.03 -11.32 9.51
CA PRO A 516 -27.91 -12.45 8.58
C PRO A 516 -29.28 -12.99 8.14
N GLY A 517 -29.34 -13.64 6.98
CA GLY A 517 -30.53 -14.33 6.45
C GLY A 517 -30.98 -13.86 5.06
N GLU A 518 -31.98 -14.51 4.46
CA GLU A 518 -32.53 -14.15 3.13
C GLU A 518 -33.09 -12.72 3.06
N LYS A 519 -33.53 -12.19 4.21
CA LYS A 519 -33.97 -10.80 4.37
C LYS A 519 -32.86 -9.86 4.85
N GLY A 520 -31.70 -10.41 5.25
CA GLY A 520 -30.55 -9.70 5.77
C GLY A 520 -29.73 -8.97 4.69
N ALA A 521 -28.77 -8.15 5.13
CA ALA A 521 -27.91 -7.36 4.25
C ALA A 521 -26.41 -7.51 4.56
N THR A 522 -25.99 -8.61 5.17
CA THR A 522 -24.56 -8.93 5.31
C THR A 522 -23.84 -8.98 3.96
N HIS A 523 -24.54 -9.30 2.86
CA HIS A 523 -24.01 -9.19 1.50
C HIS A 523 -23.66 -7.76 1.08
N PHE A 524 -24.36 -6.73 1.58
CA PHE A 524 -24.04 -5.33 1.29
C PHE A 524 -22.75 -4.89 1.96
N LEU A 525 -22.32 -5.55 3.05
CA LEU A 525 -20.99 -5.32 3.65
C LEU A 525 -19.86 -5.82 2.74
N LYS A 526 -20.15 -6.76 1.84
CA LYS A 526 -19.20 -7.22 0.81
C LYS A 526 -19.21 -6.36 -0.45
N TRP A 527 -20.05 -5.32 -0.50
CA TRP A 527 -20.12 -4.40 -1.63
C TRP A 527 -19.40 -3.09 -1.33
N PRO A 528 -18.66 -2.53 -2.31
CA PRO A 528 -18.00 -1.24 -2.20
C PRO A 528 -18.98 -0.15 -1.79
N GLN A 529 -18.65 0.68 -0.80
CA GLN A 529 -19.57 1.67 -0.19
C GLN A 529 -20.20 2.63 -1.21
N GLU A 530 -19.50 2.90 -2.31
CA GLU A 530 -19.94 3.76 -3.41
C GLU A 530 -21.01 3.09 -4.28
N TYR A 531 -21.45 1.85 -3.99
CA TYR A 531 -22.57 1.21 -4.67
C TYR A 531 -23.82 2.12 -4.69
N ARG A 532 -23.99 2.99 -3.68
CA ARG A 532 -25.08 3.99 -3.63
C ARG A 532 -24.97 4.96 -4.80
N VAL A 533 -23.79 5.51 -5.01
CA VAL A 533 -23.50 6.44 -6.09
C VAL A 533 -23.50 5.74 -7.44
N TRP A 534 -22.89 4.55 -7.54
CA TRP A 534 -22.81 3.79 -8.79
C TRP A 534 -24.14 3.19 -9.23
N SER A 535 -25.04 2.90 -8.30
CA SER A 535 -26.42 2.52 -8.61
C SER A 535 -27.35 3.71 -8.86
N LEU A 536 -26.83 4.93 -8.91
CA LEU A 536 -27.62 6.16 -9.07
C LEU A 536 -28.71 6.29 -7.99
N GLY A 537 -28.43 5.83 -6.77
CA GLY A 537 -29.36 5.81 -5.65
C GLY A 537 -30.38 4.67 -5.65
N LEU A 538 -30.39 3.79 -6.66
CA LEU A 538 -31.37 2.69 -6.73
C LEU A 538 -31.20 1.69 -5.60
N LEU A 539 -29.95 1.31 -5.30
CA LEU A 539 -29.63 0.41 -4.19
C LEU A 539 -29.71 1.11 -2.83
N ASP A 540 -29.88 2.44 -2.83
CA ASP A 540 -30.00 3.24 -1.61
C ASP A 540 -31.42 3.25 -1.02
N SER A 541 -32.43 2.83 -1.80
CA SER A 541 -33.85 2.88 -1.40
C SER A 541 -34.19 2.14 -0.10
N ARG A 542 -33.34 1.19 0.33
CA ARG A 542 -33.47 0.48 1.62
C ARG A 542 -32.24 0.62 2.52
N THR A 543 -31.28 1.46 2.16
CA THR A 543 -30.17 1.82 3.04
C THR A 543 -30.44 3.20 3.62
N PHE A 544 -30.73 3.24 4.91
CA PHE A 544 -31.16 4.48 5.54
C PHE A 544 -29.96 5.43 5.70
N GLY A 545 -30.21 6.72 5.50
CA GLY A 545 -29.23 7.77 5.78
C GLY A 545 -28.74 7.71 7.23
N PRO A 546 -27.59 8.30 7.55
CA PRO A 546 -27.02 8.15 8.88
C PRO A 546 -27.96 8.68 9.97
N VAL A 547 -28.39 7.82 10.89
CA VAL A 547 -29.11 8.21 12.12
C VAL A 547 -28.09 8.65 13.17
N ASP A 548 -28.31 9.79 13.81
CA ASP A 548 -27.44 10.21 14.91
C ASP A 548 -27.76 9.42 16.20
N ILE A 549 -26.83 8.55 16.60
CA ILE A 549 -26.92 7.73 17.81
C ILE A 549 -26.00 8.34 18.87
N ARG A 550 -26.59 8.82 19.96
CA ARG A 550 -25.88 9.42 21.07
C ARG A 550 -25.51 8.36 22.09
N ILE A 551 -24.23 8.25 22.39
CA ILE A 551 -23.68 7.35 23.40
C ILE A 551 -23.25 8.17 24.61
N THR A 552 -23.80 7.83 25.77
CA THR A 552 -23.37 8.33 27.08
C THR A 552 -22.30 7.40 27.64
N VAL A 553 -21.15 7.97 27.97
CA VAL A 553 -20.02 7.25 28.56
C VAL A 553 -20.02 7.56 30.06
N GLN A 554 -20.21 6.52 30.88
CA GLN A 554 -20.16 6.61 32.33
C GLN A 554 -18.76 6.22 32.81
N GLY A 555 -18.08 7.14 33.48
CA GLY A 555 -16.74 6.98 34.03
C GLY A 555 -15.65 7.65 33.20
N ASN A 556 -14.42 7.71 33.74
CA ASN A 556 -13.32 8.48 33.16
C ASN A 556 -12.46 7.58 32.26
N CYS A 557 -12.97 7.27 31.07
CA CYS A 557 -12.26 6.45 30.09
C CYS A 557 -12.13 7.16 28.74
N PRO A 558 -10.94 7.13 28.13
CA PRO A 558 -10.74 7.69 26.80
C PRO A 558 -11.48 6.85 25.76
N VAL A 559 -12.20 7.50 24.86
CA VAL A 559 -12.89 6.82 23.74
C VAL A 559 -11.93 6.78 22.55
N ILE A 560 -11.18 5.69 22.40
CA ILE A 560 -10.25 5.49 21.29
C ILE A 560 -10.80 4.43 20.33
N ILE A 561 -11.46 4.88 19.27
CA ILE A 561 -12.13 4.00 18.32
C ILE A 561 -11.08 3.22 17.52
N GLY A 562 -11.26 1.91 17.39
CA GLY A 562 -10.30 0.98 16.79
C GLY A 562 -9.42 0.24 17.80
N GLN A 563 -9.39 0.66 19.07
CA GLN A 563 -8.90 -0.20 20.15
C GLN A 563 -9.95 -1.26 20.49
N ASN A 564 -9.50 -2.49 20.75
CA ASN A 564 -10.38 -3.63 21.00
C ASN A 564 -11.43 -3.33 22.09
N GLU A 565 -10.99 -2.87 23.27
CA GLU A 565 -11.87 -2.61 24.42
C GLU A 565 -12.92 -1.52 24.12
N THR A 566 -12.52 -0.36 23.60
CA THR A 566 -13.44 0.71 23.23
C THR A 566 -14.45 0.24 22.19
N THR A 567 -13.98 -0.50 21.19
CA THR A 567 -14.81 -0.93 20.06
C THR A 567 -15.82 -2.00 20.47
N GLN A 568 -15.43 -2.93 21.34
CA GLN A 568 -16.34 -3.88 21.97
C GLN A 568 -17.40 -3.17 22.83
N ARG A 569 -17.02 -2.15 23.61
CA ARG A 569 -17.98 -1.36 24.43
C ARG A 569 -18.99 -0.60 23.57
N ILE A 570 -18.53 0.02 22.48
CA ILE A 570 -19.42 0.67 21.50
C ILE A 570 -20.33 -0.37 20.84
N GLY A 571 -19.76 -1.49 20.38
CA GLY A 571 -20.51 -2.60 19.78
C GLY A 571 -21.58 -3.14 20.73
N LEU A 572 -21.25 -3.36 22.01
CA LEU A 572 -22.18 -3.79 23.04
C LEU A 572 -23.32 -2.80 23.27
N ALA A 573 -23.01 -1.50 23.35
CA ALA A 573 -24.04 -0.47 23.50
C ALA A 573 -25.02 -0.45 22.32
N LEU A 574 -24.50 -0.56 21.09
CA LEU A 574 -25.29 -0.54 19.86
C LEU A 574 -26.08 -1.84 19.64
N ILE A 575 -25.51 -2.99 20.01
CA ILE A 575 -26.22 -4.27 19.93
C ILE A 575 -27.32 -4.33 20.99
N LYS A 576 -27.08 -3.83 22.22
CA LYS A 576 -28.15 -3.72 23.24
C LYS A 576 -29.33 -2.88 22.74
N MET A 577 -29.06 -1.75 22.08
CA MET A 577 -30.09 -0.94 21.41
C MET A 577 -30.82 -1.75 20.33
N ALA A 578 -30.11 -2.49 19.48
CA ALA A 578 -30.70 -3.30 18.42
C ALA A 578 -31.52 -4.50 18.93
N ASN A 579 -31.10 -5.12 20.03
CA ASN A 579 -31.77 -6.25 20.66
C ASN A 579 -33.04 -5.83 21.38
N LYS A 580 -33.03 -4.71 22.10
CA LYS A 580 -34.24 -4.14 22.71
C LYS A 580 -35.29 -3.77 21.64
N ALA A 581 -34.82 -3.43 20.44
CA ALA A 581 -35.68 -3.25 19.27
C ALA A 581 -36.19 -4.54 18.63
N SER A 582 -35.73 -5.71 19.06
CA SER A 582 -36.11 -7.03 18.55
C SER A 582 -37.02 -7.79 19.52
N ASP A 583 -37.07 -7.38 20.78
CA ASP A 583 -37.99 -7.91 21.81
C ASP A 583 -39.48 -7.55 21.57
N LEU A 584 -39.79 -6.79 20.52
CA LEU A 584 -41.17 -6.61 20.06
C LEU A 584 -41.74 -7.95 19.57
N PRO A 585 -42.95 -8.34 20.00
CA PRO A 585 -43.52 -9.67 19.71
C PRO A 585 -43.56 -9.93 18.19
N GLY A 586 -42.84 -10.98 17.75
CA GLY A 586 -42.74 -11.41 16.35
C GLY A 586 -41.43 -11.06 15.62
N ALA A 587 -40.60 -10.16 16.16
CA ALA A 587 -39.36 -9.73 15.49
C ALA A 587 -38.17 -10.69 15.68
N ASN A 588 -38.09 -11.42 16.80
CA ASN A 588 -36.99 -12.34 17.09
C ASN A 588 -36.83 -13.51 16.09
N VAL A 589 -37.89 -13.87 15.36
CA VAL A 589 -37.82 -14.92 14.32
C VAL A 589 -37.28 -14.39 12.99
N GLU A 590 -37.43 -13.09 12.72
CA GLU A 590 -37.14 -12.51 11.40
C GLU A 590 -35.70 -11.97 11.28
N TYR A 591 -35.09 -11.48 12.36
CA TYR A 591 -33.88 -10.66 12.29
C TYR A 591 -32.58 -11.33 12.79
N GLY A 592 -32.61 -12.54 13.36
CA GLY A 592 -31.38 -13.21 13.82
C GLY A 592 -30.47 -12.34 14.71
N TYR A 593 -29.16 -12.65 14.75
CA TYR A 593 -28.17 -11.85 15.49
C TYR A 593 -27.76 -10.60 14.69
N GLY A 594 -27.92 -9.41 15.26
CA GLY A 594 -27.49 -8.17 14.64
C GLY A 594 -25.96 -8.05 14.57
N TYR A 595 -25.46 -7.54 13.45
CA TYR A 595 -24.07 -7.12 13.23
C TYR A 595 -24.01 -5.59 13.29
N VAL A 596 -23.03 -5.06 14.01
CA VAL A 596 -22.71 -3.63 14.06
C VAL A 596 -21.26 -3.45 13.63
N CYS A 597 -21.05 -2.72 12.54
CA CYS A 597 -19.75 -2.64 11.87
C CYS A 597 -19.30 -1.20 11.66
N TYR A 598 -17.99 -0.97 11.55
CA TYR A 598 -17.41 0.31 11.12
C TYR A 598 -16.31 0.08 10.08
N HIS A 599 -15.92 1.14 9.37
CA HIS A 599 -14.91 1.07 8.32
C HIS A 599 -13.49 1.02 8.88
N GLU A 600 -12.76 0.00 8.46
CA GLU A 600 -11.34 -0.17 8.73
C GLU A 600 -10.55 -0.24 7.43
N ARG A 601 -9.35 0.35 7.45
CA ARG A 601 -8.38 0.24 6.37
C ARG A 601 -7.79 -1.17 6.36
N VAL A 602 -7.87 -1.82 5.20
CA VAL A 602 -7.20 -3.10 4.95
C VAL A 602 -5.79 -2.82 4.42
N TYR A 603 -4.78 -3.39 5.06
CA TYR A 603 -3.41 -3.29 4.58
C TYR A 603 -3.19 -4.22 3.39
N ILE A 604 -2.46 -3.70 2.41
CA ILE A 604 -2.03 -4.48 1.26
C ILE A 604 -0.65 -5.03 1.62
N ASP A 605 -0.60 -6.28 2.08
CA ASP A 605 0.63 -6.91 2.58
C ASP A 605 1.73 -7.01 1.51
N SER A 606 1.34 -7.08 0.24
CA SER A 606 2.29 -7.17 -0.88
C SER A 606 2.82 -5.77 -1.28
N PRO A 607 4.14 -5.52 -1.16
CA PRO A 607 4.74 -4.25 -1.58
C PRO A 607 4.54 -3.97 -3.07
N PHE A 608 4.51 -5.04 -3.89
CA PHE A 608 4.23 -4.93 -5.32
C PHE A 608 2.80 -4.44 -5.56
N MET A 609 1.82 -5.04 -4.89
CA MET A 609 0.41 -4.63 -5.01
C MET A 609 0.20 -3.21 -4.51
N TYR A 610 0.81 -2.83 -3.39
CA TYR A 610 0.75 -1.46 -2.90
C TYR A 610 1.37 -0.46 -3.88
N SER A 611 2.53 -0.78 -4.45
CA SER A 611 3.16 0.03 -5.51
C SER A 611 2.28 0.15 -6.75
N LEU A 612 1.61 -0.94 -7.13
CA LEU A 612 0.66 -0.96 -8.25
C LEU A 612 -0.55 -0.06 -7.96
N CYS A 613 -1.08 -0.09 -6.73
CA CYS A 613 -2.15 0.82 -6.28
C CYS A 613 -1.72 2.29 -6.28
N LEU A 614 -0.46 2.58 -5.91
CA LEU A 614 0.07 3.94 -5.89
C LEU A 614 0.33 4.52 -7.28
N HIS A 615 0.62 3.68 -8.29
CA HIS A 615 1.08 4.16 -9.60
C HIS A 615 0.13 3.87 -10.75
N ILE A 616 -0.63 2.77 -10.70
CA ILE A 616 -1.51 2.33 -11.78
C ILE A 616 -2.95 2.51 -11.31
N ILE A 617 -3.56 1.48 -10.72
CA ILE A 617 -4.91 1.46 -10.17
C ILE A 617 -4.89 0.38 -9.10
N CYS A 618 -5.57 0.59 -7.98
CA CYS A 618 -5.66 -0.46 -6.98
C CYS A 618 -6.66 -1.53 -7.43
N PRO A 619 -6.23 -2.80 -7.66
CA PRO A 619 -7.11 -3.87 -8.09
C PRO A 619 -7.83 -4.51 -6.90
N PHE A 620 -7.60 -3.99 -5.70
CA PHE A 620 -8.23 -4.39 -4.46
C PHE A 620 -8.70 -3.15 -3.73
N GLU A 621 -9.76 -3.34 -2.96
CA GLU A 621 -10.25 -2.30 -2.09
C GLU A 621 -9.46 -2.37 -0.77
N ALA A 622 -8.70 -1.31 -0.46
CA ALA A 622 -7.92 -1.22 0.77
C ALA A 622 -8.79 -0.82 1.98
N LEU A 623 -10.03 -1.32 2.01
CA LEU A 623 -11.07 -1.03 2.98
C LEU A 623 -11.86 -2.31 3.26
N GLY A 624 -12.43 -2.39 4.45
CA GLY A 624 -13.39 -3.41 4.80
C GLY A 624 -14.17 -3.03 6.05
N TYR A 625 -15.03 -3.94 6.49
CA TYR A 625 -15.82 -3.75 7.70
C TYR A 625 -15.26 -4.59 8.84
N ARG A 626 -14.97 -3.95 9.98
CA ARG A 626 -14.84 -4.70 11.23
C ARG A 626 -16.20 -4.72 11.93
N CYS A 627 -16.64 -5.90 12.32
CA CYS A 627 -18.00 -6.13 12.80
C CYS A 627 -18.03 -6.77 14.20
N CYS A 628 -18.99 -6.33 15.00
CA CYS A 628 -19.39 -6.95 16.25
C CYS A 628 -20.75 -7.61 16.11
N ASN A 629 -20.89 -8.85 16.58
CA ASN A 629 -22.16 -9.56 16.65
C ASN A 629 -22.39 -10.13 18.06
N THR A 630 -23.57 -10.68 18.27
CA THR A 630 -23.87 -11.46 19.49
C THR A 630 -23.82 -12.94 19.17
N ILE A 631 -23.21 -13.71 20.07
CA ILE A 631 -23.22 -15.16 20.04
C ILE A 631 -23.94 -15.62 21.30
N TYR A 632 -24.97 -16.44 21.13
CA TYR A 632 -25.67 -17.07 22.25
C TYR A 632 -24.93 -18.34 22.67
N GLU A 633 -24.41 -18.36 23.89
CA GLU A 633 -23.82 -19.56 24.47
C GLU A 633 -24.90 -20.41 25.13
N ILE A 634 -25.24 -21.53 24.47
CA ILE A 634 -26.27 -22.47 24.92
C ILE A 634 -25.99 -22.98 26.35
N GLY A 635 -24.73 -23.16 26.73
CA GLY A 635 -24.34 -23.70 28.04
C GLY A 635 -24.62 -22.76 29.22
N ASN A 636 -24.59 -21.44 28.99
CA ASN A 636 -24.67 -20.44 30.06
C ASN A 636 -25.94 -19.59 30.03
N ASN A 637 -26.78 -19.74 29.00
CA ASN A 637 -27.95 -18.90 28.76
C ASN A 637 -27.59 -17.40 28.73
N LYS A 638 -26.41 -17.08 28.20
CA LYS A 638 -25.84 -15.72 28.11
C LYS A 638 -25.49 -15.36 26.67
N THR A 639 -25.67 -14.09 26.34
CA THR A 639 -25.40 -13.52 25.01
C THR A 639 -24.09 -12.75 25.05
N ARG A 640 -22.98 -13.35 24.61
CA ARG A 640 -21.71 -12.61 24.54
C ARG A 640 -21.63 -11.79 23.26
N VAL A 641 -21.09 -10.57 23.34
CA VAL A 641 -20.72 -9.81 22.14
C VAL A 641 -19.34 -10.26 21.68
N VAL A 642 -19.26 -10.77 20.45
CA VAL A 642 -18.00 -11.10 19.81
C VAL A 642 -17.78 -10.12 18.68
N CYS A 643 -16.68 -9.39 18.76
CA CYS A 643 -16.20 -8.61 17.63
C CYS A 643 -15.15 -9.44 16.93
N ASP A 644 -15.54 -9.98 15.78
CA ASP A 644 -14.65 -10.83 15.00
C ASP A 644 -13.39 -10.03 14.64
N GLY A 645 -12.24 -10.67 14.83
CA GLY A 645 -10.95 -10.10 14.49
C GLY A 645 -10.78 -9.88 12.99
N ASP A 646 -11.53 -10.66 12.20
CA ASP A 646 -11.41 -10.70 10.75
C ASP A 646 -12.22 -9.58 10.09
N VAL A 647 -11.53 -8.80 9.27
CA VAL A 647 -12.16 -7.74 8.49
C VAL A 647 -12.97 -8.39 7.36
N ILE A 648 -14.26 -8.04 7.27
CA ILE A 648 -15.08 -8.45 6.12
C ILE A 648 -14.56 -7.69 4.90
N HIS A 649 -13.82 -8.41 4.05
CA HIS A 649 -13.34 -7.90 2.79
C HIS A 649 -14.48 -7.78 1.77
N TYR A 650 -14.35 -6.78 0.91
CA TYR A 650 -15.15 -6.71 -0.30
C TYR A 650 -14.80 -7.86 -1.23
N ASP A 651 -15.79 -8.32 -1.99
CA ASP A 651 -15.58 -9.42 -2.92
C ASP A 651 -14.66 -8.98 -4.07
N GLU A 652 -13.49 -9.60 -4.15
CA GLU A 652 -12.41 -9.25 -5.08
C GLU A 652 -12.82 -9.40 -6.54
N ALA A 653 -13.81 -10.26 -6.84
CA ALA A 653 -14.29 -10.49 -8.19
C ALA A 653 -14.82 -9.18 -8.83
N TRP A 654 -15.42 -8.28 -8.04
CA TRP A 654 -15.94 -6.99 -8.51
C TRP A 654 -14.86 -5.99 -8.91
N TRP A 655 -13.61 -6.24 -8.52
CA TRP A 655 -12.46 -5.41 -8.84
C TRP A 655 -11.62 -6.04 -9.96
N ILE A 656 -11.26 -7.31 -9.80
CA ILE A 656 -10.32 -8.00 -10.70
C ILE A 656 -10.93 -8.17 -12.10
N VAL A 657 -12.21 -8.56 -12.21
CA VAL A 657 -12.82 -8.85 -13.51
C VAL A 657 -12.92 -7.61 -14.39
N PRO A 658 -13.49 -6.47 -13.95
CA PRO A 658 -13.52 -5.26 -14.78
C PRO A 658 -12.13 -4.70 -15.08
N PHE A 659 -11.16 -4.84 -14.16
CA PHE A 659 -9.79 -4.42 -14.38
C PHE A 659 -9.11 -5.23 -15.50
N ILE A 660 -9.21 -6.58 -15.45
CA ILE A 660 -8.66 -7.46 -16.50
C ILE A 660 -9.34 -7.18 -17.84
N ILE A 661 -10.68 -7.11 -17.87
CA ILE A 661 -11.42 -6.78 -19.09
C ILE A 661 -11.01 -5.40 -19.62
N GLY A 662 -10.84 -4.41 -18.74
CA GLY A 662 -10.37 -3.08 -19.10
C GLY A 662 -9.00 -3.09 -19.77
N ILE A 663 -8.04 -3.84 -19.22
CA ILE A 663 -6.71 -4.03 -19.82
C ILE A 663 -6.82 -4.72 -21.18
N LEU A 664 -7.61 -5.80 -21.28
CA LEU A 664 -7.80 -6.52 -22.54
C LEU A 664 -8.48 -5.64 -23.60
N MET A 665 -9.49 -4.85 -23.22
CA MET A 665 -10.13 -3.89 -24.10
C MET A 665 -9.14 -2.82 -24.54
N PHE A 666 -8.37 -2.25 -23.61
CA PHE A 666 -7.33 -1.25 -23.91
C PHE A 666 -6.30 -1.76 -24.91
N ALA A 667 -5.80 -2.98 -24.71
CA ALA A 667 -4.83 -3.60 -25.60
C ALA A 667 -5.37 -3.81 -27.02
N ASN A 668 -6.70 -3.88 -27.17
CA ASN A 668 -7.42 -4.00 -28.44
C ASN A 668 -8.00 -2.67 -28.97
N VAL A 669 -7.89 -1.56 -28.21
CA VAL A 669 -8.38 -0.24 -28.62
C VAL A 669 -7.86 0.15 -30.01
N PRO A 670 -6.57 -0.04 -30.37
CA PRO A 670 -6.10 0.31 -31.72
C PRO A 670 -6.87 -0.37 -32.87
N LEU A 671 -7.32 -1.62 -32.70
CA LEU A 671 -8.16 -2.29 -33.70
C LEU A 671 -9.52 -1.60 -33.84
N LEU A 672 -10.14 -1.25 -32.71
CA LEU A 672 -11.42 -0.56 -32.68
C LEU A 672 -11.32 0.85 -33.27
N LEU A 673 -10.20 1.54 -33.04
CA LEU A 673 -9.95 2.90 -33.51
C LEU A 673 -9.63 2.96 -35.00
N VAL A 674 -8.89 1.99 -35.54
CA VAL A 674 -8.48 2.03 -36.95
C VAL A 674 -9.57 1.51 -37.90
N LYS A 675 -10.46 0.62 -37.42
CA LYS A 675 -11.57 0.04 -38.20
C LYS A 675 -12.47 1.07 -38.92
N PRO A 676 -12.89 2.20 -38.31
CA PRO A 676 -13.73 3.22 -38.96
C PRO A 676 -13.00 3.97 -40.08
N PHE A 677 -11.67 4.11 -39.98
CA PHE A 677 -10.83 4.77 -40.98
C PHE A 677 -10.45 3.89 -42.15
N GLN A 678 -10.89 2.63 -42.14
CA GLN A 678 -10.88 1.83 -43.35
C GLN A 678 -11.82 2.48 -44.36
N LYS A 679 -11.27 3.33 -45.22
CA LYS A 679 -11.85 3.61 -46.53
C LYS A 679 -12.10 2.23 -47.11
N LYS A 680 -13.34 1.75 -47.23
CA LYS A 680 -13.62 0.45 -47.84
C LYS A 680 -13.19 0.56 -49.31
N ARG A 681 -11.92 0.30 -49.63
CA ARG A 681 -11.58 -0.25 -50.94
C ARG A 681 -12.24 -1.61 -50.95
N ARG A 682 -13.25 -1.72 -51.81
CA ARG A 682 -14.13 -2.88 -51.98
C ARG A 682 -13.33 -4.19 -51.98
N CYS A 683 -13.31 -4.88 -50.85
CA CYS A 683 -12.69 -6.20 -50.73
C CYS A 683 -13.65 -7.25 -51.27
N LYS A 684 -13.28 -7.83 -52.42
CA LYS A 684 -13.89 -8.86 -53.32
C LYS A 684 -14.57 -10.11 -52.70
N GLY A 685 -14.97 -10.15 -51.42
CA GLY A 685 -15.37 -11.38 -50.73
C GLY A 685 -16.86 -11.67 -50.45
N TYR A 686 -17.77 -10.69 -50.45
CA TYR A 686 -19.23 -10.91 -50.28
C TYR A 686 -20.04 -10.44 -51.49
N HIS A 687 -19.48 -10.74 -52.65
CA HIS A 687 -19.34 -9.71 -53.64
C HIS A 687 -20.08 -10.04 -54.94
N ALA A 688 -20.96 -11.04 -55.00
CA ALA A 688 -21.71 -11.24 -56.25
C ALA A 688 -22.68 -10.08 -56.55
N ILE A 689 -23.37 -9.53 -55.55
CA ILE A 689 -24.33 -8.43 -55.75
C ILE A 689 -23.63 -7.06 -55.64
N ASP A 690 -22.68 -6.91 -54.71
CA ASP A 690 -21.89 -5.68 -54.56
C ASP A 690 -20.71 -5.57 -55.57
N LEU A 691 -20.21 -6.63 -56.24
CA LEU A 691 -19.22 -6.51 -57.36
C LEU A 691 -19.93 -6.00 -58.59
N LEU A 692 -21.14 -6.50 -58.86
CA LEU A 692 -21.97 -5.96 -59.93
C LEU A 692 -22.20 -4.48 -59.72
N GLN A 693 -22.49 -4.06 -58.49
CA GLN A 693 -22.65 -2.64 -58.16
C GLN A 693 -21.34 -1.83 -58.17
N SER A 694 -20.19 -2.47 -58.34
CA SER A 694 -18.85 -1.90 -58.13
C SER A 694 -18.01 -1.80 -59.40
N GLU A 695 -18.10 -2.78 -60.29
CA GLU A 695 -17.47 -2.69 -61.62
C GLU A 695 -18.23 -1.73 -62.55
N ILE A 696 -19.47 -1.36 -62.21
CA ILE A 696 -20.24 -0.27 -62.86
C ILE A 696 -20.00 1.10 -62.18
N TYR A 697 -18.83 1.33 -61.59
CA TYR A 697 -18.50 2.68 -61.09
C TYR A 697 -17.84 3.54 -62.17
N ASN A 698 -18.59 3.72 -63.27
CA ASN A 698 -18.77 5.03 -63.86
C ASN A 698 -20.22 5.43 -63.53
N GLU A 699 -20.40 6.58 -62.90
CA GLU A 699 -21.08 6.75 -61.60
C GLU A 699 -22.62 6.78 -61.54
N ASP A 700 -23.36 6.44 -62.60
CA ASP A 700 -24.71 6.97 -62.71
C ASP A 700 -25.86 6.03 -62.35
N TRP A 701 -25.65 4.77 -61.96
CA TRP A 701 -26.76 3.79 -61.90
C TRP A 701 -26.86 3.00 -60.58
N LEU A 702 -28.06 2.96 -59.98
CA LEU A 702 -28.38 2.34 -58.69
C LEU A 702 -29.11 0.98 -58.87
N ILE A 703 -28.58 -0.07 -58.22
CA ILE A 703 -29.21 -1.41 -58.12
C ILE A 703 -30.10 -1.51 -56.87
N ALA A 704 -29.71 -0.86 -55.77
CA ALA A 704 -30.38 -0.91 -54.47
C ALA A 704 -30.43 0.48 -53.81
N ASN A 705 -31.32 0.64 -52.82
CA ASN A 705 -31.48 1.89 -52.08
C ASN A 705 -30.12 2.35 -51.47
N PRO A 706 -29.61 3.53 -51.87
CA PRO A 706 -28.29 4.01 -51.43
C PRO A 706 -28.25 4.48 -49.96
N LEU A 707 -29.42 4.72 -49.34
CA LEU A 707 -29.59 5.23 -47.99
C LEU A 707 -29.54 4.09 -46.97
N SER A 708 -28.33 3.68 -46.56
CA SER A 708 -28.17 2.85 -45.36
C SER A 708 -28.04 3.73 -44.12
N PHE A 709 -28.66 3.32 -43.02
CA PHE A 709 -28.61 4.05 -41.74
C PHE A 709 -27.18 4.28 -41.26
N CYS A 710 -26.31 3.27 -41.36
CA CYS A 710 -24.89 3.43 -41.07
C CYS A 710 -24.23 4.46 -41.98
N ARG A 711 -24.68 4.64 -43.23
CA ARG A 711 -24.23 5.74 -44.10
C ARG A 711 -24.72 7.08 -43.61
N ILE A 712 -25.98 7.21 -43.19
CA ILE A 712 -26.54 8.49 -42.71
C ILE A 712 -25.83 8.94 -41.43
N ILE A 713 -25.63 8.05 -40.45
CA ILE A 713 -24.88 8.37 -39.23
C ILE A 713 -23.41 8.64 -39.54
N ARG A 714 -22.80 7.89 -40.47
CA ARG A 714 -21.43 8.15 -40.89
C ARG A 714 -21.33 9.37 -41.80
N SER A 715 -22.40 9.84 -42.42
CA SER A 715 -22.35 10.87 -43.47
C SER A 715 -21.79 12.20 -42.96
N PRO A 716 -22.14 12.70 -41.76
CA PRO A 716 -21.49 13.89 -41.20
C PRO A 716 -19.99 13.69 -41.02
N PHE A 717 -19.57 12.52 -40.52
CA PHE A 717 -18.15 12.20 -40.31
C PHE A 717 -17.39 11.98 -41.61
N ILE A 718 -18.02 11.36 -42.61
CA ILE A 718 -17.49 11.16 -43.95
C ILE A 718 -17.40 12.50 -44.67
N TYR A 719 -18.46 13.31 -44.65
CA TYR A 719 -18.48 14.65 -45.26
C TYR A 719 -17.44 15.57 -44.61
N PHE A 720 -17.32 15.55 -43.28
CA PHE A 720 -16.30 16.29 -42.57
C PHE A 720 -14.89 15.75 -42.87
N GLY A 721 -14.74 14.43 -42.98
CA GLY A 721 -13.49 13.77 -43.39
C GLY A 721 -13.10 14.00 -44.84
N GLU A 722 -14.06 14.18 -45.75
CA GLU A 722 -13.84 14.47 -47.17
C GLU A 722 -13.54 15.96 -47.38
N LYS A 723 -14.25 16.86 -46.69
CA LYS A 723 -14.09 18.30 -46.81
C LYS A 723 -12.88 18.83 -46.02
N PHE A 724 -12.57 18.23 -44.88
CA PHE A 724 -11.47 18.61 -44.00
C PHE A 724 -10.67 17.39 -43.51
N PRO A 725 -10.05 16.60 -44.40
CA PRO A 725 -9.36 15.35 -44.04
C PRO A 725 -8.30 15.55 -42.95
N ARG A 726 -7.60 16.68 -42.99
CA ARG A 726 -6.58 17.06 -41.99
C ARG A 726 -7.19 17.32 -40.61
N MET A 727 -8.24 18.14 -40.53
CA MET A 727 -8.89 18.47 -39.25
C MET A 727 -9.64 17.28 -38.67
N ALA A 728 -10.29 16.47 -39.52
CA ALA A 728 -11.02 15.29 -39.07
C ALA A 728 -10.11 14.29 -38.33
N GLY A 729 -8.90 14.05 -38.85
CA GLY A 729 -7.92 13.18 -38.19
C GLY A 729 -7.44 13.73 -36.84
N VAL A 730 -7.18 15.04 -36.75
CA VAL A 730 -6.80 15.70 -35.49
C VAL A 730 -7.95 15.64 -34.47
N ILE A 731 -9.17 15.99 -34.89
CA ILE A 731 -10.35 16.01 -34.01
C ILE A 731 -10.65 14.62 -33.48
N ILE A 732 -10.59 13.57 -34.30
CA ILE A 732 -10.87 12.22 -33.81
C ILE A 732 -9.80 11.75 -32.82
N ARG A 733 -8.51 12.06 -33.06
CA ARG A 733 -7.43 11.74 -32.11
C ARG A 733 -7.64 12.41 -30.76
N ILE A 734 -7.99 13.70 -30.76
CA ILE A 734 -8.30 14.46 -29.55
C ILE A 734 -9.58 13.90 -28.92
N PHE A 735 -10.61 13.61 -29.70
CA PHE A 735 -11.88 13.10 -29.18
C PHE A 735 -11.70 11.78 -28.42
N ILE A 736 -10.93 10.84 -28.97
CA ILE A 736 -10.68 9.55 -28.32
C ILE A 736 -9.98 9.72 -26.97
N THR A 737 -8.93 10.54 -26.92
CA THR A 737 -8.21 10.79 -25.66
C THR A 737 -9.05 11.60 -24.67
N MET A 738 -9.89 12.51 -25.18
CA MET A 738 -10.80 13.30 -24.36
C MET A 738 -12.00 12.51 -23.86
N CYS A 739 -12.45 11.45 -24.54
CA CYS A 739 -13.56 10.61 -24.07
C CYS A 739 -13.26 9.96 -22.71
N SER A 740 -12.08 9.36 -22.54
CA SER A 740 -11.70 8.77 -21.25
C SER A 740 -11.51 9.85 -20.18
N ILE A 741 -10.93 10.99 -20.53
CA ILE A 741 -10.79 12.12 -19.60
C ILE A 741 -12.17 12.67 -19.19
N PHE A 742 -13.13 12.72 -20.10
CA PHE A 742 -14.49 13.17 -19.81
C PHE A 742 -15.19 12.24 -18.81
N ILE A 743 -15.03 10.93 -18.98
CA ILE A 743 -15.54 9.94 -18.02
C ILE A 743 -14.86 10.12 -16.65
N LEU A 744 -13.54 10.34 -16.64
CA LEU A 744 -12.80 10.63 -15.41
C LEU A 744 -13.29 11.92 -14.73
N ILE A 745 -13.57 12.98 -15.49
CA ILE A 745 -14.14 14.22 -14.96
C ILE A 745 -15.53 13.95 -14.36
N ILE A 746 -16.37 13.16 -15.03
CA ILE A 746 -17.67 12.74 -14.47
C ILE A 746 -17.47 11.99 -13.16
N GLN A 747 -16.54 11.03 -13.10
CA GLN A 747 -16.23 10.29 -11.88
C GLN A 747 -15.80 11.21 -10.73
N ILE A 748 -14.92 12.17 -11.02
CA ILE A 748 -14.47 13.17 -10.03
C ILE A 748 -15.63 14.06 -9.58
N LEU A 749 -16.45 14.56 -10.51
CA LEU A 749 -17.61 15.40 -10.21
C LEU A 749 -18.63 14.66 -9.35
N VAL A 750 -18.95 13.42 -9.71
CA VAL A 750 -19.90 12.56 -8.98
C VAL A 750 -19.41 12.31 -7.55
N HIS A 751 -18.13 11.97 -7.34
CA HIS A 751 -17.61 11.79 -5.99
C HIS A 751 -17.45 13.10 -5.22
N TYR A 752 -17.18 14.22 -5.91
CA TYR A 752 -17.18 15.54 -5.29
C TYR A 752 -18.58 15.94 -4.81
N THR A 753 -19.64 15.66 -5.58
CA THR A 753 -21.01 16.05 -5.21
C THR A 753 -21.60 15.14 -4.13
N TYR A 754 -21.33 13.84 -4.17
CA TYR A 754 -22.01 12.88 -3.30
C TYR A 754 -21.17 12.39 -2.11
N ASP A 755 -19.84 12.27 -2.26
CA ASP A 755 -18.96 11.57 -1.30
C ASP A 755 -17.67 12.37 -0.96
N TYR A 756 -17.70 13.71 -1.00
CA TYR A 756 -16.51 14.53 -0.75
C TYR A 756 -15.85 14.24 0.60
N LYS A 757 -16.63 14.28 1.69
CA LYS A 757 -16.13 14.07 3.06
C LYS A 757 -15.56 12.67 3.23
N TYR A 758 -16.26 11.67 2.70
CA TYR A 758 -15.83 10.27 2.72
C TYR A 758 -14.49 10.09 2.00
N THR A 759 -14.38 10.62 0.77
CA THR A 759 -13.15 10.57 -0.03
C THR A 759 -11.99 11.27 0.69
N LEU A 760 -12.25 12.39 1.37
CA LEU A 760 -11.23 13.11 2.16
C LEU A 760 -10.72 12.28 3.34
N ASP A 761 -11.61 11.64 4.09
CA ASP A 761 -11.24 10.83 5.24
C ASP A 761 -10.46 9.58 4.83
N LEU A 762 -10.81 8.97 3.69
CA LEU A 762 -10.06 7.87 3.07
C LEU A 762 -8.64 8.25 2.67
N VAL A 763 -8.47 9.38 1.96
CA VAL A 763 -7.13 9.84 1.54
C VAL A 763 -6.28 10.20 2.74
N LYS A 764 -6.86 10.84 3.78
CA LYS A 764 -6.17 11.12 5.05
C LYS A 764 -5.75 9.85 5.77
N ALA A 765 -6.55 8.79 5.69
CA ALA A 765 -6.20 7.46 6.21
C ALA A 765 -5.16 6.72 5.35
N GLY A 766 -4.73 7.29 4.22
CA GLY A 766 -3.70 6.71 3.35
C GLY A 766 -4.23 5.62 2.39
N VAL A 767 -5.54 5.56 2.17
CA VAL A 767 -6.17 4.60 1.25
C VAL A 767 -5.95 5.07 -0.20
N PRO A 768 -5.29 4.30 -1.08
CA PRO A 768 -5.01 4.73 -2.45
C PRO A 768 -6.30 4.78 -3.29
N LEU A 769 -6.71 5.97 -3.74
CA LEU A 769 -7.95 6.19 -4.48
C LEU A 769 -7.76 6.57 -5.96
N ALA A 770 -6.56 6.36 -6.52
CA ALA A 770 -6.24 6.72 -7.91
C ALA A 770 -6.60 8.19 -8.22
N PHE A 771 -7.22 8.46 -9.38
CA PHE A 771 -7.64 9.81 -9.76
C PHE A 771 -8.78 10.37 -8.89
N ARG A 772 -9.55 9.53 -8.18
CA ARG A 772 -10.56 10.02 -7.23
C ARG A 772 -9.94 10.82 -6.09
N SER A 773 -8.68 10.56 -5.74
CA SER A 773 -7.96 11.34 -4.74
C SER A 773 -7.87 12.84 -5.10
N MET A 774 -8.02 13.23 -6.37
CA MET A 774 -8.06 14.63 -6.80
C MET A 774 -9.16 15.42 -6.09
N VAL A 775 -10.28 14.80 -5.69
CA VAL A 775 -11.34 15.46 -4.92
C VAL A 775 -10.81 16.12 -3.64
N THR A 776 -9.72 15.60 -3.06
CA THR A 776 -9.12 16.06 -1.80
C THR A 776 -8.09 17.19 -1.94
N GLY A 777 -7.84 17.66 -3.16
CA GLY A 777 -6.86 18.69 -3.47
C GLY A 777 -5.44 18.17 -3.69
N TYR A 778 -4.55 19.06 -4.13
CA TYR A 778 -3.20 18.70 -4.62
C TYR A 778 -2.30 18.06 -3.55
N HIS A 779 -2.25 18.62 -2.33
CA HIS A 779 -1.34 18.14 -1.29
C HIS A 779 -1.61 16.70 -0.85
N TYR A 780 -2.88 16.35 -0.63
CA TYR A 780 -3.30 15.03 -0.21
C TYR A 780 -3.23 14.02 -1.38
N SER A 781 -3.75 14.39 -2.54
CA SER A 781 -3.71 13.52 -3.74
C SER A 781 -2.29 13.18 -4.19
N LYS A 782 -1.33 14.11 -4.11
CA LYS A 782 0.09 13.86 -4.44
C LYS A 782 0.71 12.75 -3.59
N ARG A 783 0.36 12.66 -2.31
CA ARG A 783 0.87 11.59 -1.42
C ARG A 783 0.17 10.26 -1.70
N ASN A 784 -1.08 10.33 -2.16
CA ASN A 784 -1.96 9.18 -2.32
C ASN A 784 -1.74 8.42 -3.64
N PHE A 785 -1.48 9.14 -4.73
CA PHE A 785 -1.39 8.55 -6.06
C PHE A 785 -0.35 9.25 -6.94
N MET A 786 0.42 8.47 -7.69
CA MET A 786 1.54 8.91 -8.53
C MET A 786 2.51 9.90 -7.84
N PRO A 787 3.00 9.64 -6.62
CA PRO A 787 3.82 10.59 -5.86
C PRO A 787 5.11 11.00 -6.61
N ARG A 788 5.69 10.07 -7.38
CA ARG A 788 6.90 10.30 -8.20
C ARG A 788 6.67 11.22 -9.40
N LEU A 789 5.43 11.34 -9.88
CA LEU A 789 5.06 12.21 -11.01
C LEU A 789 4.49 13.55 -10.54
N GLY A 790 4.58 13.85 -9.24
CA GLY A 790 3.99 15.06 -8.66
C GLY A 790 2.49 14.94 -8.36
N GLY A 791 1.90 13.74 -8.43
CA GLY A 791 0.49 13.50 -8.15
C GLY A 791 -0.40 13.38 -9.41
N PRO A 792 -1.68 13.02 -9.25
CA PRO A 792 -2.61 12.85 -10.37
C PRO A 792 -2.80 14.11 -11.21
N TYR A 793 -2.81 15.29 -10.57
CA TYR A 793 -2.95 16.58 -11.26
C TYR A 793 -1.84 16.83 -12.27
N VAL A 794 -0.58 16.68 -11.84
CA VAL A 794 0.59 16.91 -12.68
C VAL A 794 0.68 15.83 -13.76
N GLY A 795 0.41 14.58 -13.40
CA GLY A 795 0.34 13.46 -14.36
C GLY A 795 -0.69 13.71 -15.48
N LEU A 796 -1.91 14.13 -15.13
CA LEU A 796 -2.98 14.42 -16.08
C LEU A 796 -2.69 15.66 -16.93
N ALA A 797 -2.16 16.73 -16.34
CA ALA A 797 -1.78 17.94 -17.07
C ALA A 797 -0.66 17.66 -18.07
N PHE A 798 0.38 16.93 -17.66
CA PHE A 798 1.47 16.53 -18.54
C PHE A 798 0.98 15.59 -19.65
N TYR A 799 0.05 14.67 -19.35
CA TYR A 799 -0.61 13.84 -20.36
C TYR A 799 -1.39 14.66 -21.39
N LEU A 800 -2.19 15.65 -20.98
CA LEU A 800 -2.93 16.53 -21.88
C LEU A 800 -2.00 17.33 -22.81
N ILE A 801 -0.94 17.93 -22.24
CA ILE A 801 0.05 18.70 -23.01
C ILE A 801 0.75 17.80 -24.03
N THR A 802 1.22 16.64 -23.58
CA THR A 802 1.99 15.74 -24.44
C THR A 802 1.11 15.07 -25.50
N THR A 803 -0.15 14.75 -25.19
CA THR A 803 -1.15 14.32 -26.16
C THR A 803 -1.42 15.40 -27.21
N ALA A 804 -1.58 16.67 -26.80
CA ALA A 804 -1.79 17.77 -27.74
C ALA A 804 -0.58 17.94 -28.67
N VAL A 805 0.65 17.90 -28.13
CA VAL A 805 1.89 17.96 -28.92
C VAL A 805 1.97 16.80 -29.91
N LEU A 806 1.77 15.55 -29.46
CA LEU A 806 1.85 14.37 -30.31
C LEU A 806 0.76 14.35 -31.40
N ALA A 807 -0.45 14.84 -31.09
CA ALA A 807 -1.55 14.94 -32.04
C ALA A 807 -1.29 15.99 -33.14
N CYS A 808 -0.52 17.04 -32.85
CA CYS A 808 -0.22 18.14 -33.78
C CYS A 808 0.98 17.85 -34.73
N ILE A 809 1.90 16.95 -34.36
CA ILE A 809 3.13 16.71 -35.14
C ILE A 809 2.87 16.14 -36.56
N PRO A 810 2.13 15.03 -36.74
CA PRO A 810 1.93 14.47 -38.06
C PRO A 810 0.84 15.23 -38.84
N ARG A 811 1.27 15.93 -39.91
CA ARG A 811 0.39 16.66 -40.85
C ARG A 811 -0.56 15.74 -41.62
N ASP A 812 -0.12 14.53 -41.92
CA ASP A 812 -0.91 13.46 -42.54
C ASP A 812 -0.61 12.14 -41.83
N LEU A 813 -1.61 11.62 -41.13
CA LEU A 813 -1.46 10.44 -40.27
C LEU A 813 -1.37 9.14 -41.08
N GLU A 814 -1.96 9.09 -42.28
CA GLU A 814 -1.93 7.91 -43.12
C GLU A 814 -0.49 7.63 -43.61
N THR A 815 0.15 8.66 -44.20
CA THR A 815 1.54 8.60 -44.64
C THR A 815 2.52 8.48 -43.46
N PHE A 816 2.22 9.11 -42.33
CA PHE A 816 3.01 8.96 -41.10
C PHE A 816 3.05 7.51 -40.61
N ILE A 817 1.88 6.86 -40.50
CA ILE A 817 1.79 5.45 -40.10
C ILE A 817 2.53 4.56 -41.10
N ASP A 818 2.37 4.80 -42.40
CA ASP A 818 3.07 4.04 -43.44
C ASP A 818 4.59 4.12 -43.33
N LYS A 819 5.12 5.31 -43.02
CA LYS A 819 6.56 5.46 -42.73
C LYS A 819 6.97 4.58 -41.55
N GLY A 820 6.13 4.42 -40.54
CA GLY A 820 6.43 3.60 -39.35
C GLY A 820 6.45 2.10 -39.59
N ILE A 821 5.76 1.60 -40.63
CA ILE A 821 5.68 0.16 -40.89
C ILE A 821 7.06 -0.36 -41.35
N PRO A 822 7.60 -1.41 -40.71
CA PRO A 822 8.90 -1.96 -41.09
C PRO A 822 8.84 -2.60 -42.48
N ASN A 823 9.75 -2.19 -43.38
CA ASN A 823 9.85 -2.69 -44.76
C ASN A 823 10.76 -3.93 -44.87
N ASN A 824 11.12 -4.57 -43.76
CA ASN A 824 12.27 -5.47 -43.72
C ASN A 824 11.99 -6.85 -44.35
N VAL A 825 12.84 -7.18 -45.34
CA VAL A 825 13.02 -8.47 -46.02
C VAL A 825 14.06 -9.34 -45.28
N GLN A 826 14.25 -9.16 -43.97
CA GLN A 826 15.28 -9.90 -43.23
C GLN A 826 14.82 -11.33 -42.91
N LEU A 827 15.78 -12.28 -42.90
CA LEU A 827 15.53 -13.66 -42.47
C LEU A 827 14.93 -13.67 -41.07
N SER A 828 13.83 -14.42 -40.91
CA SER A 828 13.15 -14.64 -39.63
C SER A 828 14.01 -15.53 -38.72
N VAL A 829 14.91 -14.90 -37.95
CA VAL A 829 15.75 -15.62 -36.98
C VAL A 829 14.97 -15.95 -35.71
N SER A 830 13.90 -15.22 -35.40
CA SER A 830 13.08 -15.35 -34.18
C SER A 830 11.59 -15.47 -34.47
N PRO A 831 10.81 -16.18 -33.64
CA PRO A 831 9.34 -16.12 -33.68
C PRO A 831 8.79 -14.68 -33.61
N ILE A 832 9.48 -13.76 -32.93
CA ILE A 832 9.07 -12.34 -32.79
C ILE A 832 9.36 -11.53 -34.08
N THR A 833 10.32 -11.97 -34.89
CA THR A 833 10.79 -11.23 -36.08
C THR A 833 10.42 -11.91 -37.40
N ILE A 834 9.24 -12.55 -37.46
CA ILE A 834 8.72 -13.15 -38.70
C ILE A 834 8.53 -12.07 -39.76
N ASP A 835 8.84 -12.38 -41.02
CA ASP A 835 8.69 -11.44 -42.14
C ASP A 835 7.21 -11.12 -42.45
N LEU A 836 6.97 -9.96 -43.06
CA LEU A 836 5.61 -9.44 -43.31
C LEU A 836 4.76 -10.39 -44.17
N LYS A 837 5.39 -11.06 -45.15
CA LYS A 837 4.73 -11.97 -46.09
C LYS A 837 4.29 -13.25 -45.39
N THR A 838 5.16 -13.81 -44.54
CA THR A 838 4.83 -14.97 -43.71
C THR A 838 3.77 -14.63 -42.67
N ARG A 839 3.80 -13.43 -42.05
CA ARG A 839 2.73 -12.97 -41.15
C ARG A 839 1.37 -12.91 -41.86
N GLY A 840 1.32 -12.37 -43.06
CA GLY A 840 0.07 -12.32 -43.85
C GLY A 840 -0.47 -13.71 -44.20
N LYS A 841 0.42 -14.64 -44.60
CA LYS A 841 0.07 -16.03 -44.89
C LYS A 841 -0.46 -16.77 -43.65
N LEU A 842 0.27 -16.71 -42.52
CA LEU A 842 -0.13 -17.38 -41.28
C LEU A 842 -1.37 -16.74 -40.64
N GLY A 843 -1.56 -15.43 -40.81
CA GLY A 843 -2.75 -14.71 -40.37
C GLY A 843 -3.95 -14.78 -41.32
N ALA A 844 -3.84 -15.52 -42.44
CA ALA A 844 -4.86 -15.61 -43.50
C ALA A 844 -5.33 -14.24 -44.05
N VAL A 845 -4.44 -13.25 -44.09
CA VAL A 845 -4.70 -11.93 -44.68
C VAL A 845 -3.82 -11.77 -45.92
N PHE A 846 -4.43 -11.97 -47.08
CA PHE A 846 -3.76 -11.80 -48.38
C PHE A 846 -3.60 -10.31 -48.73
N ASP A 847 -2.62 -10.00 -49.59
CA ASP A 847 -2.36 -8.66 -50.13
C ASP A 847 -2.01 -7.55 -49.11
N ILE A 848 -1.46 -7.88 -47.93
CA ILE A 848 -1.00 -6.85 -46.96
C ILE A 848 0.00 -5.87 -47.61
N GLU A 849 0.88 -6.37 -48.49
CA GLU A 849 1.90 -5.56 -49.17
C GLU A 849 1.31 -4.47 -50.08
N ARG A 850 0.11 -4.70 -50.63
CA ARG A 850 -0.58 -3.77 -51.54
C ARG A 850 -1.41 -2.72 -50.82
N GLN A 851 -1.60 -2.87 -49.51
CA GLN A 851 -2.35 -1.92 -48.70
C GLN A 851 -1.43 -0.81 -48.20
N HIS A 852 -2.02 0.36 -47.95
CA HIS A 852 -1.35 1.55 -47.45
C HIS A 852 -2.07 2.10 -46.21
N GLY A 853 -1.32 2.80 -45.38
CA GLY A 853 -1.75 3.53 -44.21
C GLY A 853 -2.51 2.72 -43.17
N TYR A 854 -3.68 3.23 -42.80
CA TYR A 854 -4.58 2.60 -41.82
C TYR A 854 -5.03 1.20 -42.21
N GLN A 855 -5.21 0.93 -43.51
CA GLN A 855 -5.60 -0.41 -43.97
C GLN A 855 -4.48 -1.40 -43.71
N LYS A 856 -3.24 -1.02 -44.04
CA LYS A 856 -2.06 -1.87 -43.86
C LYS A 856 -1.85 -2.21 -42.39
N ILE A 857 -1.86 -1.21 -41.49
CA ILE A 857 -1.68 -1.46 -40.06
C ILE A 857 -2.83 -2.27 -39.45
N TYR A 858 -4.08 -2.02 -39.86
CA TYR A 858 -5.22 -2.82 -39.40
C TYR A 858 -5.11 -4.27 -39.83
N SER A 859 -4.79 -4.51 -41.11
CA SER A 859 -4.61 -5.86 -41.65
C SER A 859 -3.44 -6.58 -40.97
N LEU A 860 -2.37 -5.86 -40.61
CA LEU A 860 -1.26 -6.40 -39.83
C LEU A 860 -1.67 -6.76 -38.39
N MET A 861 -2.36 -5.86 -37.68
CA MET A 861 -2.87 -6.15 -36.33
C MET A 861 -3.82 -7.35 -36.34
N LYS A 862 -4.69 -7.43 -37.36
CA LYS A 862 -5.59 -8.57 -37.58
C LYS A 862 -4.79 -9.86 -37.85
N ALA A 863 -3.80 -9.80 -38.75
CA ALA A 863 -2.95 -10.94 -39.07
C ALA A 863 -2.16 -11.45 -37.85
N HIS A 864 -1.68 -10.56 -36.99
CA HIS A 864 -0.99 -10.92 -35.74
C HIS A 864 -1.87 -11.80 -34.82
N ILE A 865 -3.13 -11.42 -34.60
CA ILE A 865 -4.06 -12.20 -33.77
C ILE A 865 -4.36 -13.56 -34.42
N PHE A 866 -4.72 -13.59 -35.70
CA PHE A 866 -5.03 -14.85 -36.39
C PHE A 866 -3.82 -15.77 -36.50
N MET A 867 -2.62 -15.21 -36.57
CA MET A 867 -1.39 -15.98 -36.58
C MET A 867 -1.20 -16.76 -35.28
N LEU A 868 -1.50 -16.19 -34.11
CA LEU A 868 -1.41 -16.92 -32.83
C LEU A 868 -2.41 -18.07 -32.72
N ILE A 869 -3.58 -17.94 -33.35
CA ILE A 869 -4.61 -18.99 -33.38
C ILE A 869 -4.22 -20.09 -34.39
N ASN A 870 -3.36 -19.78 -35.38
CA ASN A 870 -2.96 -20.72 -36.42
C ASN A 870 -1.95 -21.77 -35.88
N PRO A 871 -2.27 -23.08 -35.90
CA PRO A 871 -1.33 -24.13 -35.48
C PRO A 871 -0.01 -24.14 -36.26
N SER A 872 -0.02 -23.66 -37.51
CA SER A 872 1.16 -23.59 -38.37
C SER A 872 2.20 -22.60 -37.84
N PHE A 873 1.77 -21.52 -37.16
CA PHE A 873 2.68 -20.58 -36.51
C PHE A 873 3.44 -21.26 -35.38
N TRP A 874 2.76 -22.02 -34.52
CA TRP A 874 3.40 -22.74 -33.42
C TRP A 874 4.36 -23.81 -33.92
N LYS A 875 4.00 -24.54 -34.98
CA LYS A 875 4.91 -25.47 -35.65
C LYS A 875 6.17 -24.75 -36.15
N LEU A 876 6.02 -23.59 -36.79
CA LEU A 876 7.15 -22.78 -37.26
C LEU A 876 8.01 -22.28 -36.09
N ALA A 877 7.40 -21.77 -35.02
CA ALA A 877 8.12 -21.27 -33.84
C ALA A 877 8.93 -22.38 -33.16
N ILE A 878 8.33 -23.57 -32.97
CA ILE A 878 9.02 -24.74 -32.41
C ILE A 878 10.16 -25.18 -33.34
N GLN A 879 9.94 -25.22 -34.66
CA GLN A 879 10.99 -25.56 -35.63
C GLN A 879 12.16 -24.56 -35.58
N MET A 880 11.90 -23.27 -35.40
CA MET A 880 12.95 -22.26 -35.23
C MET A 880 13.79 -22.53 -33.97
N GLN A 881 13.15 -22.85 -32.84
CA GLN A 881 13.87 -23.18 -31.60
C GLN A 881 14.66 -24.48 -31.71
N LEU A 882 14.08 -25.52 -32.31
CA LEU A 882 14.78 -26.78 -32.57
C LEU A 882 16.01 -26.55 -33.45
N ARG A 883 15.90 -25.74 -34.51
CA ARG A 883 17.05 -25.43 -35.38
C ARG A 883 18.17 -24.73 -34.63
N ARG A 884 17.84 -23.80 -33.72
CA ARG A 884 18.83 -23.13 -32.86
C ARG A 884 19.46 -24.09 -31.86
N PHE A 885 18.66 -24.96 -31.26
CA PHE A 885 19.14 -25.99 -30.35
C PHE A 885 20.13 -26.94 -31.04
N TRP A 886 19.77 -27.45 -32.22
CA TRP A 886 20.67 -28.28 -33.02
C TRP A 886 21.92 -27.53 -33.49
N GLY A 887 21.81 -26.23 -33.78
CA GLY A 887 22.96 -25.38 -34.08
C GLY A 887 23.94 -25.31 -32.90
N LEU A 888 23.44 -25.11 -31.68
CA LEU A 888 24.24 -25.14 -30.45
C LEU A 888 24.88 -26.51 -30.21
N LEU A 889 24.12 -27.59 -30.43
CA LEU A 889 24.61 -28.96 -30.30
C LEU A 889 25.71 -29.27 -31.32
N ASN A 890 25.52 -28.84 -32.57
CA ASN A 890 26.49 -29.04 -33.65
C ASN A 890 27.81 -28.31 -33.34
N ILE A 891 27.75 -27.09 -32.79
CA ILE A 891 28.94 -26.36 -32.32
C ILE A 891 29.66 -27.15 -31.20
N ALA A 892 28.92 -27.78 -30.30
CA ALA A 892 29.48 -28.63 -29.25
C ALA A 892 30.20 -29.87 -29.85
N THR A 893 29.59 -30.52 -30.84
CA THR A 893 30.13 -31.73 -31.47
C THR A 893 31.33 -31.45 -32.39
N GLN A 894 31.36 -30.32 -33.11
CA GLN A 894 32.44 -30.03 -34.07
C GLN A 894 33.77 -29.63 -33.40
N LYS A 895 33.74 -29.04 -32.20
CA LYS A 895 34.95 -28.46 -31.60
C LYS A 895 35.83 -29.44 -30.80
N ASN A 896 35.43 -30.70 -30.63
CA ASN A 896 36.16 -31.77 -29.89
C ASN A 896 36.85 -31.32 -28.58
N SER A 897 36.36 -30.24 -27.97
CA SER A 897 36.94 -29.63 -26.79
C SER A 897 36.00 -29.89 -25.63
N LEU A 898 36.47 -30.66 -24.66
CA LEU A 898 35.72 -31.04 -23.46
C LEU A 898 35.19 -29.81 -22.71
N LYS A 899 35.92 -28.69 -22.76
CA LYS A 899 35.51 -27.40 -22.19
C LYS A 899 34.27 -26.81 -22.89
N VAL A 900 34.16 -26.93 -24.22
CA VAL A 900 33.01 -26.42 -24.99
C VAL A 900 31.78 -27.29 -24.75
N SER A 901 31.95 -28.61 -24.63
CA SER A 901 30.85 -29.53 -24.33
C SER A 901 30.26 -29.29 -22.93
N LEU A 902 31.11 -29.17 -21.90
CA LEU A 902 30.65 -28.83 -20.54
C LEU A 902 29.94 -27.46 -20.48
N PHE A 903 30.48 -26.47 -21.19
CA PHE A 903 29.85 -25.15 -21.30
C PHE A 903 28.47 -25.25 -21.94
N VAL A 904 28.30 -25.98 -23.05
CA VAL A 904 27.00 -26.14 -23.70
C VAL A 904 26.00 -26.85 -22.78
N VAL A 905 26.40 -27.91 -22.07
CA VAL A 905 25.53 -28.62 -21.12
C VAL A 905 25.02 -27.68 -20.01
N PHE A 906 25.89 -26.82 -19.48
CA PHE A 906 25.51 -25.82 -18.47
C PHE A 906 24.51 -24.78 -19.00
N PHE A 907 24.57 -24.43 -20.29
CA PHE A 907 23.70 -23.43 -20.91
C PHE A 907 22.35 -23.97 -21.40
N ILE A 908 22.15 -25.30 -21.48
CA ILE A 908 20.90 -25.91 -21.96
C ILE A 908 19.67 -25.47 -21.12
N PRO A 909 19.68 -25.50 -19.76
CA PRO A 909 18.54 -25.04 -18.97
C PRO A 909 18.19 -23.58 -19.23
N TYR A 910 19.20 -22.71 -19.34
CA TYR A 910 19.01 -21.30 -19.66
C TYR A 910 18.43 -21.12 -21.07
N PHE A 911 18.88 -21.90 -22.05
CA PHE A 911 18.32 -21.88 -23.40
C PHE A 911 16.82 -22.21 -23.40
N PHE A 912 16.37 -23.20 -22.62
CA PHE A 912 14.95 -23.52 -22.49
C PHE A 912 14.16 -22.37 -21.85
N VAL A 913 14.68 -21.75 -20.78
CA VAL A 913 14.07 -20.57 -20.17
C VAL A 913 13.95 -19.42 -21.19
N PHE A 914 15.00 -19.17 -21.97
CA PHE A 914 14.97 -18.17 -23.04
C PHE A 914 13.96 -18.51 -24.14
N CYS A 915 13.82 -19.79 -24.51
CA CYS A 915 12.83 -20.22 -25.50
C CYS A 915 11.40 -19.98 -25.00
N VAL A 916 11.10 -20.36 -23.75
CA VAL A 916 9.78 -20.12 -23.14
C VAL A 916 9.50 -18.63 -23.04
N ALA A 917 10.48 -17.84 -22.58
CA ALA A 917 10.37 -16.39 -22.50
C ALA A 917 10.13 -15.75 -23.88
N GLU A 918 10.84 -16.19 -24.93
CA GLU A 918 10.66 -15.69 -26.30
C GLU A 918 9.29 -16.07 -26.87
N LEU A 919 8.78 -17.27 -26.58
CA LEU A 919 7.43 -17.68 -26.98
C LEU A 919 6.35 -16.86 -26.24
N LEU A 920 6.51 -16.61 -24.93
CA LEU A 920 5.62 -15.73 -24.17
C LEU A 920 5.65 -14.29 -24.70
N LEU A 921 6.84 -13.79 -25.04
CA LEU A 921 7.00 -12.49 -25.69
C LEU A 921 6.35 -12.47 -27.08
N ALA A 922 6.43 -13.56 -27.85
CA ALA A 922 5.73 -13.67 -29.13
C ALA A 922 4.20 -13.65 -28.95
N VAL A 923 3.65 -14.39 -27.98
CA VAL A 923 2.22 -14.34 -27.63
C VAL A 923 1.81 -12.92 -27.24
N THR A 924 2.61 -12.26 -26.42
CA THR A 924 2.31 -10.90 -25.96
C THR A 924 2.37 -9.90 -27.13
N TYR A 925 3.42 -9.97 -27.95
CA TYR A 925 3.65 -9.07 -29.08
C TYR A 925 2.61 -9.23 -30.20
N TYR A 926 2.23 -10.46 -30.54
CA TYR A 926 1.22 -10.72 -31.58
C TYR A 926 -0.21 -10.72 -31.04
N GLY A 927 -0.41 -10.98 -29.75
CA GLY A 927 -1.73 -11.08 -29.13
C GLY A 927 -2.34 -9.73 -28.78
N PHE A 928 -1.49 -8.72 -28.55
CA PHE A 928 -1.94 -7.38 -28.18
C PHE A 928 -1.59 -6.36 -29.29
N PRO A 929 -2.59 -5.95 -30.10
CA PRO A 929 -2.43 -4.98 -31.19
C PRO A 929 -1.72 -3.68 -30.80
N ILE A 930 -1.85 -3.27 -29.53
CA ILE A 930 -1.19 -2.08 -28.99
C ILE A 930 0.33 -2.10 -29.12
N PHE A 931 0.99 -3.25 -29.01
CA PHE A 931 2.45 -3.30 -29.17
C PHE A 931 2.87 -3.03 -30.63
N LEU A 932 2.15 -3.60 -31.60
CA LEU A 932 2.40 -3.30 -33.01
C LEU A 932 2.11 -1.81 -33.30
N PHE A 933 0.97 -1.30 -32.82
CA PHE A 933 0.62 0.10 -33.00
C PHE A 933 1.67 1.04 -32.40
N PHE A 934 2.14 0.73 -31.18
CA PHE A 934 3.20 1.48 -30.52
C PHE A 934 4.51 1.42 -31.30
N GLN A 935 4.94 0.22 -31.71
CA GLN A 935 6.17 0.06 -32.51
C GLN A 935 6.10 0.88 -33.80
N VAL A 936 5.00 0.78 -34.55
CA VAL A 936 4.81 1.53 -35.80
C VAL A 936 4.83 3.03 -35.52
N THR A 937 4.17 3.48 -34.45
CA THR A 937 4.13 4.90 -34.05
C THR A 937 5.52 5.40 -33.68
N VAL A 938 6.27 4.67 -32.85
CA VAL A 938 7.65 5.02 -32.48
C VAL A 938 8.54 5.07 -33.72
N CYS A 939 8.49 4.03 -34.57
CA CYS A 939 9.27 4.01 -35.82
C CYS A 939 8.92 5.17 -36.75
N ALA A 940 7.65 5.56 -36.83
CA ALA A 940 7.19 6.70 -37.61
C ALA A 940 7.78 8.02 -37.07
N TYR A 941 7.68 8.26 -35.76
CA TYR A 941 8.27 9.45 -35.13
C TYR A 941 9.80 9.49 -35.30
N CYS A 942 10.50 8.37 -35.10
CA CYS A 942 11.93 8.29 -35.32
C CYS A 942 12.33 8.65 -36.76
N LYS A 943 11.55 8.19 -37.75
CA LYS A 943 11.79 8.50 -39.17
C LYS A 943 11.50 9.96 -39.52
N GLU A 944 10.43 10.56 -38.97
CA GLU A 944 10.16 11.99 -39.14
C GLU A 944 11.25 12.86 -38.51
N ILE A 945 11.64 12.56 -37.27
CA ILE A 945 12.74 13.25 -36.57
C ILE A 945 14.03 13.14 -37.37
N LYS A 946 14.34 11.94 -37.87
CA LYS A 946 15.51 11.73 -38.73
C LYS A 946 15.46 12.65 -39.95
N THR A 947 14.31 12.73 -40.63
CA THR A 947 14.11 13.56 -41.84
C THR A 947 14.33 15.04 -41.56
N ILE A 948 13.81 15.54 -40.42
CA ILE A 948 13.94 16.94 -40.01
C ILE A 948 15.40 17.31 -39.66
N ILE A 949 16.15 16.40 -39.03
CA ILE A 949 17.48 16.69 -38.46
C ILE A 949 18.65 16.30 -39.39
N THR A 950 18.43 15.46 -40.41
CA THR A 950 19.45 15.10 -41.40
C THR A 950 20.31 16.26 -41.95
N PRO A 951 19.79 17.48 -42.19
CA PRO A 951 20.63 18.57 -42.71
C PRO A 951 21.71 19.13 -41.75
N PHE A 952 21.71 18.78 -40.46
CA PHE A 952 22.59 19.42 -39.45
C PHE A 952 23.91 18.70 -39.14
N GLY A 953 24.33 17.72 -39.97
CA GLY A 953 25.64 17.06 -39.82
C GLY A 953 25.83 16.32 -38.48
N VAL A 954 27.04 16.39 -37.90
CA VAL A 954 27.42 15.65 -36.67
C VAL A 954 26.68 16.14 -35.43
N ILE A 955 26.56 17.46 -35.25
CA ILE A 955 25.76 18.06 -34.15
C ILE A 955 24.29 17.62 -34.28
N GLY A 956 23.79 17.56 -35.52
CA GLY A 956 22.49 16.98 -35.84
C GLY A 956 22.32 15.55 -35.33
N ASN A 957 23.34 14.69 -35.39
CA ASN A 957 23.22 13.32 -34.87
C ASN A 957 23.01 13.28 -33.35
N ILE A 958 23.69 14.12 -32.57
CA ILE A 958 23.50 14.20 -31.11
C ILE A 958 22.08 14.70 -30.81
N ILE A 959 21.66 15.80 -31.43
CA ILE A 959 20.30 16.35 -31.28
C ILE A 959 19.26 15.30 -31.68
N ARG A 960 19.50 14.53 -32.75
CA ARG A 960 18.64 13.44 -33.20
C ARG A 960 18.47 12.37 -32.14
N TYR A 961 19.55 11.87 -31.53
CA TYR A 961 19.45 10.85 -30.49
C TYR A 961 18.73 11.36 -29.25
N THR A 962 19.03 12.58 -28.81
CA THR A 962 18.37 13.19 -27.65
C THR A 962 16.88 13.43 -27.91
N LEU A 963 16.51 13.97 -29.07
CA LEU A 963 15.10 14.20 -29.43
C LEU A 963 14.36 12.88 -29.63
N THR A 964 15.01 11.88 -30.22
CA THR A 964 14.42 10.54 -30.36
C THR A 964 14.14 9.92 -28.99
N LEU A 965 15.12 9.95 -28.08
CA LEU A 965 14.94 9.45 -26.71
C LEU A 965 13.83 10.20 -25.97
N LEU A 966 13.77 11.53 -26.12
CA LEU A 966 12.72 12.36 -25.54
C LEU A 966 11.34 11.96 -26.09
N VAL A 967 11.18 11.86 -27.41
CA VAL A 967 9.89 11.52 -28.03
C VAL A 967 9.47 10.10 -27.68
N VAL A 968 10.39 9.14 -27.63
CA VAL A 968 10.11 7.79 -27.12
C VAL A 968 9.66 7.84 -25.66
N GLY A 969 10.36 8.59 -24.80
CA GLY A 969 9.98 8.78 -23.41
C GLY A 969 8.59 9.40 -23.24
N LEU A 970 8.28 10.43 -24.03
CA LEU A 970 6.95 11.07 -24.06
C LEU A 970 5.87 10.12 -24.56
N LEU A 971 6.13 9.31 -25.58
CA LEU A 971 5.18 8.31 -26.09
C LEU A 971 4.91 7.21 -25.06
N VAL A 972 5.96 6.68 -24.42
CA VAL A 972 5.83 5.69 -23.34
C VAL A 972 5.03 6.27 -22.18
N PHE A 973 5.33 7.51 -21.78
CA PHE A 973 4.56 8.20 -20.75
C PHE A 973 3.08 8.39 -21.14
N ASN A 974 2.80 8.81 -22.38
CA ASN A 974 1.43 8.99 -22.86
C ASN A 974 0.65 7.69 -22.85
N ILE A 975 1.26 6.59 -23.33
CA ILE A 975 0.61 5.29 -23.33
C ILE A 975 0.37 4.82 -21.90
N TYR A 976 1.36 5.00 -21.01
CA TYR A 976 1.21 4.67 -19.60
C TYR A 976 0.02 5.41 -18.97
N ILE A 977 -0.04 6.74 -19.06
CA ILE A 977 -1.15 7.51 -18.47
C ILE A 977 -2.47 7.23 -19.18
N LEU A 978 -2.49 7.12 -20.51
CA LEU A 978 -3.69 6.76 -21.25
C LEU A 978 -4.22 5.38 -20.81
N THR A 979 -3.33 4.40 -20.56
CA THR A 979 -3.72 3.08 -20.03
C THR A 979 -4.39 3.24 -18.68
N VAL A 980 -3.76 3.99 -17.77
CA VAL A 980 -4.29 4.21 -16.41
C VAL A 980 -5.64 4.94 -16.46
N VAL A 981 -5.74 6.05 -17.20
CA VAL A 981 -6.98 6.82 -17.36
C VAL A 981 -8.06 5.97 -18.01
N PHE A 982 -7.73 5.19 -19.04
CA PHE A 982 -8.68 4.32 -19.73
C PHE A 982 -9.21 3.21 -18.81
N VAL A 983 -8.31 2.51 -18.11
CA VAL A 983 -8.71 1.41 -17.21
C VAL A 983 -9.53 1.95 -16.04
N ASP A 984 -9.17 3.10 -15.45
CA ASP A 984 -9.94 3.71 -14.35
C ASP A 984 -11.34 4.14 -14.83
N SER A 985 -11.41 4.78 -15.99
CA SER A 985 -12.69 5.19 -16.63
C SER A 985 -13.57 3.98 -16.97
N PHE A 986 -12.97 2.92 -17.53
CA PHE A 986 -13.68 1.69 -17.88
C PHE A 986 -14.19 0.97 -16.64
N HIS A 987 -13.36 0.90 -15.60
CA HIS A 987 -13.70 0.31 -14.32
C HIS A 987 -14.85 1.06 -13.65
N PHE A 988 -14.82 2.40 -13.66
CA PHE A 988 -15.92 3.24 -13.19
C PHE A 988 -17.22 2.99 -13.96
N ILE A 989 -17.19 3.03 -15.30
CA ILE A 989 -18.38 2.76 -16.13
C ILE A 989 -18.96 1.38 -15.86
N THR A 990 -18.10 0.36 -15.82
CA THR A 990 -18.55 -1.02 -15.60
C THR A 990 -19.24 -1.15 -14.24
N ARG A 991 -18.74 -0.47 -13.20
CA ARG A 991 -19.38 -0.43 -11.89
C ARG A 991 -20.71 0.29 -11.91
N VAL A 992 -20.77 1.46 -12.54
CA VAL A 992 -22.04 2.19 -12.69
C VAL A 992 -23.07 1.29 -13.39
N ILE A 993 -22.70 0.66 -14.51
CA ILE A 993 -23.60 -0.25 -15.24
C ILE A 993 -24.02 -1.44 -14.36
N MET A 994 -23.07 -2.13 -13.72
CA MET A 994 -23.34 -3.31 -12.93
C MET A 994 -24.21 -2.99 -11.71
N PHE A 995 -23.86 -1.98 -10.90
CA PHE A 995 -24.64 -1.63 -9.71
C PHE A 995 -25.97 -0.95 -10.06
N THR A 996 -26.04 -0.21 -11.17
CA THR A 996 -27.34 0.25 -11.69
C THR A 996 -28.19 -0.95 -12.07
N PHE A 997 -27.66 -1.92 -12.82
CA PHE A 997 -28.40 -3.12 -13.23
C PHE A 997 -28.82 -3.99 -12.03
N THR A 998 -27.93 -4.20 -11.06
CA THR A 998 -28.27 -4.86 -9.79
C THR A 998 -29.36 -4.09 -9.05
N GLY A 999 -29.32 -2.75 -9.05
CA GLY A 999 -30.38 -1.89 -8.51
C GLY A 999 -31.72 -2.05 -9.22
N LEU A 1000 -31.70 -2.12 -10.56
CA LEU A 1000 -32.89 -2.38 -11.38
C LEU A 1000 -33.52 -3.74 -11.04
N ILE A 1001 -32.70 -4.78 -10.87
CA ILE A 1001 -33.17 -6.14 -10.53
C ILE A 1001 -33.66 -6.22 -9.08
N ALA A 1002 -32.94 -5.60 -8.15
CA ALA A 1002 -33.27 -5.66 -6.73
C ALA A 1002 -34.55 -4.89 -6.37
N TYR A 1003 -34.84 -3.82 -7.13
CA TYR A 1003 -35.97 -2.92 -6.87
C TYR A 1003 -36.87 -2.75 -8.09
N PRO A 1004 -37.52 -3.84 -8.53
CA PRO A 1004 -38.33 -3.83 -9.75
C PRO A 1004 -39.45 -2.79 -9.71
N GLY A 1005 -40.11 -2.61 -8.56
CA GLY A 1005 -41.26 -1.71 -8.43
C GLY A 1005 -40.95 -0.22 -8.67
N THR A 1006 -39.76 0.26 -8.28
CA THR A 1006 -39.36 1.65 -8.49
C THR A 1006 -38.69 1.87 -9.84
N THR A 1007 -38.13 0.82 -10.44
CA THR A 1007 -37.20 0.95 -11.57
C THR A 1007 -37.73 0.44 -12.91
N TYR A 1008 -38.64 -0.53 -12.92
CA TYR A 1008 -39.16 -1.09 -14.17
C TYR A 1008 -39.84 -0.03 -15.03
N GLY A 1009 -40.52 0.96 -14.43
CA GLY A 1009 -41.09 2.08 -15.17
C GLY A 1009 -40.04 2.84 -15.99
N TYR A 1010 -38.92 3.20 -15.37
CA TYR A 1010 -37.82 3.90 -16.05
C TYR A 1010 -37.10 3.02 -17.07
N PHE A 1011 -36.92 1.73 -16.77
CA PHE A 1011 -36.29 0.79 -17.69
C PHE A 1011 -37.14 0.54 -18.94
N VAL A 1012 -38.44 0.29 -18.75
CA VAL A 1012 -39.42 0.15 -19.83
C VAL A 1012 -39.48 1.46 -20.63
N PHE A 1013 -39.48 2.62 -19.97
CA PHE A 1013 -39.42 3.91 -20.65
C PHE A 1013 -38.17 4.05 -21.54
N ALA A 1014 -36.98 3.75 -21.02
CA ALA A 1014 -35.73 3.83 -21.76
C ALA A 1014 -35.69 2.85 -22.95
N ILE A 1015 -36.12 1.60 -22.74
CA ILE A 1015 -36.24 0.60 -23.82
C ILE A 1015 -37.26 1.06 -24.85
N THR A 1016 -38.39 1.62 -24.43
CA THR A 1016 -39.43 2.10 -25.34
C THR A 1016 -38.94 3.28 -26.17
N ILE A 1017 -38.24 4.26 -25.57
CA ILE A 1017 -37.59 5.33 -26.34
C ILE A 1017 -36.60 4.73 -27.34
N LEU A 1018 -35.74 3.80 -26.92
CA LEU A 1018 -34.78 3.16 -27.82
C LEU A 1018 -35.49 2.42 -28.96
N MET A 1019 -36.57 1.70 -28.65
CA MET A 1019 -37.37 0.97 -29.61
C MET A 1019 -38.03 1.94 -30.61
N TYR A 1020 -38.57 3.07 -30.16
CA TYR A 1020 -39.12 4.10 -31.04
C TYR A 1020 -38.06 4.82 -31.87
N VAL A 1021 -36.86 5.04 -31.32
CA VAL A 1021 -35.72 5.56 -32.09
C VAL A 1021 -35.37 4.58 -33.20
N MET A 1022 -35.25 3.28 -32.88
CA MET A 1022 -34.98 2.23 -33.85
C MET A 1022 -36.11 2.08 -34.88
N GLU A 1023 -37.36 2.26 -34.48
CA GLU A 1023 -38.52 2.23 -35.36
C GLU A 1023 -38.59 3.44 -36.28
N ALA A 1024 -38.32 4.65 -35.78
CA ALA A 1024 -38.19 5.86 -36.61
C ALA A 1024 -37.08 5.69 -37.65
N ILE A 1025 -35.95 5.11 -37.25
CA ILE A 1025 -34.85 4.75 -38.17
C ILE A 1025 -35.31 3.73 -39.21
N GLN A 1026 -36.04 2.69 -38.80
CA GLN A 1026 -36.54 1.65 -39.68
C GLN A 1026 -37.62 2.19 -40.64
N HIS A 1027 -38.47 3.13 -40.20
CA HIS A 1027 -39.46 3.81 -41.01
C HIS A 1027 -38.81 4.61 -42.13
N ILE A 1028 -37.79 5.42 -41.82
CA ILE A 1028 -37.00 6.14 -42.83
C ILE A 1028 -36.41 5.13 -43.84
N ARG A 1029 -35.77 4.06 -43.34
CA ARG A 1029 -35.15 3.04 -44.22
C ARG A 1029 -36.16 2.38 -45.15
N THR A 1030 -37.30 1.96 -44.62
CA THR A 1030 -38.35 1.27 -45.38
C THR A 1030 -39.05 2.22 -46.36
N GLY A 1031 -39.33 3.47 -45.95
CA GLY A 1031 -39.89 4.51 -46.81
C GLY A 1031 -39.04 4.78 -48.05
N TYR A 1032 -37.73 5.00 -47.89
CA TYR A 1032 -36.84 5.19 -49.04
C TYR A 1032 -36.63 3.92 -49.87
N SER A 1033 -36.75 2.73 -49.26
CA SER A 1033 -36.69 1.46 -50.00
C SER A 1033 -37.94 1.24 -50.86
N LYS A 1034 -39.13 1.58 -50.33
CA LYS A 1034 -40.40 1.58 -51.07
C LYS A 1034 -40.35 2.62 -52.21
N LEU A 1035 -39.89 3.84 -51.92
CA LEU A 1035 -39.72 4.90 -52.92
C LEU A 1035 -38.78 4.47 -54.05
N PHE A 1036 -37.62 3.88 -53.73
CA PHE A 1036 -36.68 3.37 -54.71
C PHE A 1036 -37.32 2.33 -55.65
N ASN A 1037 -38.04 1.36 -55.09
CA ASN A 1037 -38.74 0.35 -55.88
C ASN A 1037 -39.84 0.96 -56.76
N ARG A 1038 -40.54 1.99 -56.29
CA ARG A 1038 -41.58 2.70 -57.07
C ARG A 1038 -40.99 3.52 -58.20
N VAL A 1039 -39.93 4.29 -57.95
CA VAL A 1039 -39.20 5.02 -58.98
C VAL A 1039 -38.73 4.05 -60.06
N ARG A 1040 -38.16 2.90 -59.67
CA ARG A 1040 -37.76 1.84 -60.60
C ARG A 1040 -38.92 1.32 -61.44
N LYS A 1041 -40.06 0.98 -60.82
CA LYS A 1041 -41.26 0.53 -61.57
C LYS A 1041 -41.79 1.59 -62.53
N CYS A 1042 -41.84 2.86 -62.11
CA CYS A 1042 -42.27 3.97 -62.96
C CYS A 1042 -41.31 4.19 -64.13
N CYS A 1043 -40.01 4.12 -63.90
CA CYS A 1043 -39.01 4.18 -64.98
C CYS A 1043 -39.20 3.04 -65.99
N VAL A 1044 -39.53 1.81 -65.55
CA VAL A 1044 -39.82 0.68 -66.46
C VAL A 1044 -41.02 0.99 -67.32
N LYS A 1045 -42.10 1.51 -66.71
CA LYS A 1045 -43.32 1.85 -67.41
C LYS A 1045 -43.12 2.96 -68.44
N ILE A 1046 -42.43 4.05 -68.06
CA ILE A 1046 -42.12 5.17 -68.97
C ILE A 1046 -41.20 4.72 -70.11
N HIS A 1047 -40.19 3.90 -69.81
CA HIS A 1047 -39.26 3.38 -70.80
C HIS A 1047 -39.97 2.46 -71.81
N ASN A 1048 -40.81 1.53 -71.35
CA ASN A 1048 -41.59 0.64 -72.21
C ASN A 1048 -42.61 1.39 -73.07
N ASN A 1049 -43.18 2.48 -72.55
CA ASN A 1049 -44.10 3.35 -73.31
C ASN A 1049 -43.38 4.26 -74.31
N ASN A 1050 -42.04 4.22 -74.36
CA ASN A 1050 -41.18 4.99 -75.27
C ASN A 1050 -41.43 6.51 -75.24
N SER A 1051 -41.88 7.06 -74.11
CA SER A 1051 -42.28 8.47 -74.01
C SER A 1051 -41.11 9.46 -74.11
N PHE A 1052 -39.88 9.00 -73.87
CA PHE A 1052 -38.65 9.79 -73.97
C PHE A 1052 -37.52 8.95 -74.60
N PRO A 1053 -37.51 8.77 -75.93
CA PRO A 1053 -36.63 7.80 -76.60
C PRO A 1053 -35.13 8.13 -76.47
N ASN A 1054 -34.78 9.40 -76.24
CA ASN A 1054 -33.39 9.87 -76.20
C ASN A 1054 -32.76 9.86 -74.78
N ILE A 1055 -33.51 9.43 -73.76
CA ILE A 1055 -33.03 9.35 -72.37
C ILE A 1055 -33.12 7.90 -71.88
N SER A 1056 -31.97 7.32 -71.55
CA SER A 1056 -31.94 6.07 -70.81
C SER A 1056 -32.36 6.33 -69.36
N LEU A 1057 -33.56 5.88 -68.99
CA LEU A 1057 -34.04 5.88 -67.60
C LEU A 1057 -33.71 4.60 -66.86
N ILE A 1058 -33.53 3.51 -67.63
CA ILE A 1058 -33.16 2.19 -67.13
C ILE A 1058 -32.03 1.64 -67.97
N LYS A 1059 -31.09 0.98 -67.30
CA LYS A 1059 -30.11 0.11 -67.92
C LYS A 1059 -30.33 -1.30 -67.38
N GLN A 1060 -30.24 -2.30 -68.24
CA GLN A 1060 -30.30 -3.70 -67.79
C GLN A 1060 -28.88 -4.16 -67.49
N PHE A 1061 -28.64 -4.63 -66.27
CA PHE A 1061 -27.34 -5.15 -65.86
C PHE A 1061 -27.52 -6.49 -65.16
N ASN A 1062 -26.98 -7.55 -65.77
CA ASN A 1062 -27.09 -8.94 -65.29
C ASN A 1062 -28.52 -9.35 -64.89
N GLY A 1063 -29.51 -8.99 -65.71
CA GLY A 1063 -30.92 -9.31 -65.48
C GLY A 1063 -31.66 -8.35 -64.54
N PHE A 1064 -30.99 -7.36 -63.94
CA PHE A 1064 -31.62 -6.37 -63.08
C PHE A 1064 -31.74 -5.00 -63.79
N ASN A 1065 -32.93 -4.40 -63.69
CA ASN A 1065 -33.16 -3.02 -64.12
C ASN A 1065 -32.55 -2.05 -63.10
N VAL A 1066 -31.55 -1.28 -63.51
CA VAL A 1066 -30.92 -0.24 -62.69
C VAL A 1066 -31.45 1.13 -63.10
N ILE A 1067 -31.57 2.05 -62.14
CA ILE A 1067 -32.05 3.43 -62.37
C ILE A 1067 -30.96 4.44 -62.14
N SER A 1068 -31.03 5.62 -62.78
CA SER A 1068 -29.99 6.62 -62.56
C SER A 1068 -29.95 7.15 -61.12
N ARG A 1069 -28.75 7.34 -60.55
CA ARG A 1069 -28.51 7.93 -59.24
C ARG A 1069 -29.01 9.36 -59.17
N GLU A 1070 -28.67 10.17 -60.17
CA GLU A 1070 -29.14 11.55 -60.27
C GLU A 1070 -30.66 11.61 -60.28
N LEU A 1071 -31.29 10.78 -61.12
CA LEU A 1071 -32.74 10.68 -61.19
C LEU A 1071 -33.36 10.32 -59.83
N PHE A 1072 -32.81 9.31 -59.15
CA PHE A 1072 -33.32 8.91 -57.85
C PHE A 1072 -33.17 10.02 -56.80
N PHE A 1073 -32.02 10.69 -56.74
CA PHE A 1073 -31.83 11.81 -55.81
C PHE A 1073 -32.65 13.05 -56.17
N PHE A 1074 -32.93 13.28 -57.46
CA PHE A 1074 -33.85 14.31 -57.93
C PHE A 1074 -35.29 14.03 -57.49
N VAL A 1075 -35.74 12.77 -57.61
CA VAL A 1075 -37.04 12.37 -57.07
C VAL A 1075 -37.06 12.49 -55.55
N VAL A 1076 -35.99 12.10 -54.85
CA VAL A 1076 -35.88 12.27 -53.39
C VAL A 1076 -35.94 13.74 -52.98
N SER A 1077 -35.21 14.64 -53.66
CA SER A 1077 -35.20 16.06 -53.28
C SER A 1077 -36.55 16.75 -53.49
N ARG A 1078 -37.33 16.33 -54.49
CA ARG A 1078 -38.61 16.97 -54.84
C ARG A 1078 -39.83 16.29 -54.21
N HIS A 1079 -39.85 14.96 -54.08
CA HIS A 1079 -41.00 14.22 -53.55
C HIS A 1079 -40.92 13.99 -52.03
N ARG A 1080 -39.76 13.55 -51.51
CA ARG A 1080 -39.56 13.23 -50.09
C ARG A 1080 -38.16 13.61 -49.62
N PRO A 1081 -37.91 14.90 -49.33
CA PRO A 1081 -36.58 15.36 -48.94
C PRO A 1081 -36.14 14.78 -47.59
N ILE A 1082 -34.91 14.27 -47.53
CA ILE A 1082 -34.33 13.60 -46.35
C ILE A 1082 -34.39 14.48 -45.09
N ARG A 1083 -34.16 15.79 -45.22
CA ARG A 1083 -34.20 16.73 -44.09
C ARG A 1083 -35.57 16.80 -43.44
N VAL A 1084 -36.62 16.78 -44.26
CA VAL A 1084 -38.01 16.85 -43.81
C VAL A 1084 -38.42 15.55 -43.14
N GLU A 1085 -38.06 14.39 -43.72
CA GLU A 1085 -38.33 13.08 -43.11
C GLU A 1085 -37.58 12.86 -41.78
N ILE A 1086 -36.32 13.31 -41.67
CA ILE A 1086 -35.57 13.29 -40.42
C ILE A 1086 -36.22 14.22 -39.39
N PHE A 1087 -36.60 15.43 -39.81
CA PHE A 1087 -37.27 16.40 -38.93
C PHE A 1087 -38.60 15.85 -38.41
N PHE A 1088 -39.45 15.30 -39.27
CA PHE A 1088 -40.72 14.68 -38.84
C PHE A 1088 -40.50 13.45 -37.96
N SER A 1089 -39.48 12.63 -38.23
CA SER A 1089 -39.13 11.49 -37.38
C SER A 1089 -38.64 11.94 -35.99
N PHE A 1090 -37.86 13.02 -35.93
CA PHE A 1090 -37.44 13.64 -34.68
C PHE A 1090 -38.63 14.27 -33.94
N LEU A 1091 -39.50 15.00 -34.62
CA LEU A 1091 -40.71 15.59 -34.03
C LEU A 1091 -41.64 14.51 -33.47
N LYS A 1092 -41.83 13.39 -34.19
CA LYS A 1092 -42.55 12.20 -33.71
C LYS A 1092 -41.90 11.64 -32.45
N LEU A 1093 -40.57 11.52 -32.41
CA LEU A 1093 -39.85 11.07 -31.21
C LEU A 1093 -40.03 12.02 -30.02
N VAL A 1094 -39.96 13.33 -30.23
CA VAL A 1094 -40.19 14.34 -29.20
C VAL A 1094 -41.62 14.23 -28.67
N PHE A 1095 -42.62 14.12 -29.54
CA PHE A 1095 -44.02 13.97 -29.15
C PHE A 1095 -44.26 12.67 -28.37
N ILE A 1096 -43.72 11.54 -28.83
CA ILE A 1096 -43.82 10.25 -28.12
C ILE A 1096 -43.13 10.33 -26.75
N THR A 1097 -41.93 10.94 -26.68
CA THR A 1097 -41.19 11.11 -25.43
C THR A 1097 -41.97 12.00 -24.46
N PHE A 1098 -42.59 13.07 -24.95
CA PHE A 1098 -43.43 13.97 -24.16
C PHE A 1098 -44.69 13.28 -23.65
N LEU A 1099 -45.42 12.53 -24.50
CA LEU A 1099 -46.59 11.74 -24.09
C LEU A 1099 -46.22 10.68 -23.05
N MET A 1100 -45.11 9.98 -23.26
CA MET A 1100 -44.63 9.01 -22.28
C MET A 1100 -44.20 9.66 -20.97
N TYR A 1101 -43.55 10.83 -21.03
CA TYR A 1101 -43.24 11.61 -19.83
C TYR A 1101 -44.51 12.01 -19.07
N LEU A 1102 -45.54 12.53 -19.76
CA LEU A 1102 -46.83 12.85 -19.15
C LEU A 1102 -47.50 11.62 -18.53
N ALA A 1103 -47.47 10.47 -19.22
CA ALA A 1103 -48.01 9.22 -18.71
C ALA A 1103 -47.30 8.77 -17.43
N ILE A 1104 -45.96 8.78 -17.42
CA ILE A 1104 -45.16 8.43 -16.24
C ILE A 1104 -45.38 9.42 -15.11
N HIS A 1105 -45.34 10.72 -15.40
CA HIS A 1105 -45.59 11.76 -14.41
C HIS A 1105 -46.99 11.61 -13.78
N THR A 1106 -48.00 11.23 -14.57
CA THR A 1106 -49.36 10.98 -14.09
C THR A 1106 -49.40 9.73 -13.19
N ILE A 1107 -48.76 8.63 -13.58
CA ILE A 1107 -48.62 7.41 -12.76
C ILE A 1107 -47.92 7.71 -11.44
N VAL A 1108 -46.82 8.49 -11.47
CA VAL A 1108 -46.05 8.86 -10.27
C VAL A 1108 -46.88 9.74 -9.33
N LYS A 1109 -47.65 10.72 -9.84
CA LYS A 1109 -48.51 11.58 -9.02
C LYS A 1109 -49.72 10.87 -8.42
N LEU A 1110 -50.23 9.81 -9.06
CA LEU A 1110 -51.29 8.96 -8.52
C LEU A 1110 -50.69 8.02 -7.45
N GLN A 1111 -50.41 8.58 -6.26
CA GLN A 1111 -49.79 7.88 -5.12
C GLN A 1111 -50.49 6.56 -4.73
N GLY A 1112 -51.77 6.37 -5.07
CA GLY A 1112 -52.52 5.13 -4.80
C GLY A 1112 -52.21 3.95 -5.74
N LEU A 1113 -51.48 4.13 -6.85
CA LEU A 1113 -51.14 3.03 -7.78
C LEU A 1113 -49.86 2.27 -7.38
N TRP A 1114 -49.13 2.75 -6.37
CA TRP A 1114 -47.86 2.15 -5.92
C TRP A 1114 -48.07 0.81 -5.19
N ASP A 1115 -49.27 0.56 -4.67
CA ASP A 1115 -49.66 -0.70 -4.05
C ASP A 1115 -50.13 -1.78 -5.06
N ILE A 1116 -50.22 -1.43 -6.34
CA ILE A 1116 -50.60 -2.40 -7.38
C ILE A 1116 -49.42 -3.33 -7.67
N ASN A 1117 -49.70 -4.62 -7.85
CA ASN A 1117 -48.74 -5.65 -8.24
C ASN A 1117 -47.80 -5.14 -9.37
N PRO A 1118 -46.46 -5.27 -9.22
CA PRO A 1118 -45.49 -4.88 -10.24
C PRO A 1118 -45.80 -5.42 -11.65
N LEU A 1119 -46.41 -6.61 -11.74
CA LEU A 1119 -46.88 -7.16 -13.01
C LEU A 1119 -47.87 -6.23 -13.71
N THR A 1120 -48.85 -5.69 -12.98
CA THR A 1120 -49.86 -4.78 -13.52
C THR A 1120 -49.26 -3.43 -13.90
N GLN A 1121 -48.26 -2.94 -13.14
CA GLN A 1121 -47.53 -1.74 -13.52
C GLN A 1121 -46.77 -1.93 -14.84
N VAL A 1122 -46.11 -3.09 -15.02
CA VAL A 1122 -45.45 -3.44 -16.28
C VAL A 1122 -46.47 -3.59 -17.41
N VAL A 1123 -47.59 -4.28 -17.19
CA VAL A 1123 -48.67 -4.43 -18.20
C VAL A 1123 -49.25 -3.07 -18.58
N THR A 1124 -49.49 -2.18 -17.62
CA THR A 1124 -50.01 -0.83 -17.86
C THR A 1124 -48.99 0.01 -18.63
N ALA A 1125 -47.72 -0.04 -18.24
CA ALA A 1125 -46.65 0.65 -18.97
C ALA A 1125 -46.51 0.12 -20.41
N LEU A 1126 -46.53 -1.19 -20.61
CA LEU A 1126 -46.51 -1.81 -21.93
C LEU A 1126 -47.73 -1.42 -22.77
N PHE A 1127 -48.92 -1.35 -22.16
CA PHE A 1127 -50.14 -0.92 -22.82
C PHE A 1127 -50.05 0.54 -23.26
N ILE A 1128 -49.60 1.44 -22.39
CA ILE A 1128 -49.33 2.86 -22.72
C ILE A 1128 -48.29 2.95 -23.84
N CYS A 1129 -47.25 2.13 -23.79
CA CYS A 1129 -46.22 2.07 -24.84
C CYS A 1129 -46.76 1.52 -26.17
N LEU A 1130 -47.85 0.74 -26.16
CA LEU A 1130 -48.51 0.19 -27.36
C LEU A 1130 -49.51 1.16 -28.01
N ILE A 1131 -50.02 2.16 -27.28
CA ILE A 1131 -51.01 3.12 -27.80
C ILE A 1131 -50.54 3.81 -29.10
N PRO A 1132 -49.31 4.37 -29.20
CA PRO A 1132 -48.87 5.00 -30.44
C PRO A 1132 -48.81 4.03 -31.63
N LYS A 1133 -48.47 2.76 -31.40
CA LYS A 1133 -48.47 1.71 -32.43
C LYS A 1133 -49.88 1.34 -32.88
N LEU A 1134 -50.81 1.22 -31.94
CA LEU A 1134 -52.22 0.94 -32.25
C LEU A 1134 -52.82 2.12 -33.02
N TRP A 1135 -52.55 3.35 -32.60
CA TRP A 1135 -52.96 4.57 -33.30
C TRP A 1135 -52.42 4.62 -34.73
N HIS A 1136 -51.13 4.34 -34.92
CA HIS A 1136 -50.51 4.29 -36.25
C HIS A 1136 -51.16 3.22 -37.16
N LYS A 1137 -51.49 2.04 -36.61
CA LYS A 1137 -52.22 0.99 -37.35
C LYS A 1137 -53.68 1.37 -37.67
N MET A 1138 -54.35 2.14 -36.82
CA MET A 1138 -55.71 2.60 -37.09
C MET A 1138 -55.75 3.68 -38.19
N MET A 1139 -54.72 4.53 -38.24
CA MET A 1139 -54.58 5.60 -39.24
C MET A 1139 -54.11 5.13 -40.63
N THR A 1140 -53.65 3.88 -40.80
CA THR A 1140 -53.09 3.37 -42.07
C THR A 1140 -54.16 2.79 -43.02
N ARG A 1141 -55.43 3.21 -42.90
CA ARG A 1141 -56.56 2.52 -43.54
C ARG A 1141 -56.70 2.69 -45.06
N ASP A 1142 -55.91 3.56 -45.70
CA ASP A 1142 -55.98 3.80 -47.17
C ASP A 1142 -54.60 3.75 -47.88
N GLU A 1143 -53.76 2.77 -47.56
CA GLU A 1143 -52.45 2.59 -48.26
C GLU A 1143 -52.61 2.44 -49.78
N PHE A 1144 -53.72 1.90 -50.29
CA PHE A 1144 -53.92 1.68 -51.72
C PHE A 1144 -54.14 2.97 -52.52
N LEU A 1145 -54.94 3.90 -52.00
CA LEU A 1145 -55.22 5.18 -52.69
C LEU A 1145 -54.01 6.11 -52.65
N VAL A 1146 -53.31 6.14 -51.52
CA VAL A 1146 -52.04 6.87 -51.37
C VAL A 1146 -50.99 6.31 -52.33
N ASP A 1147 -50.88 4.99 -52.46
CA ASP A 1147 -49.94 4.36 -53.38
C ASP A 1147 -50.18 4.72 -54.85
N MET A 1148 -51.44 4.85 -55.27
CA MET A 1148 -51.79 5.29 -56.63
C MET A 1148 -51.46 6.77 -56.86
N ARG A 1149 -51.81 7.65 -55.91
CA ARG A 1149 -51.51 9.10 -56.00
C ARG A 1149 -50.00 9.33 -56.05
N GLU A 1150 -49.25 8.66 -55.18
CA GLU A 1150 -47.79 8.77 -55.14
C GLU A 1150 -47.12 8.24 -56.43
N ALA A 1151 -47.63 7.15 -57.03
CA ALA A 1151 -47.10 6.67 -58.30
C ALA A 1151 -47.28 7.69 -59.43
N PHE A 1152 -48.42 8.39 -59.48
CA PHE A 1152 -48.68 9.44 -60.46
C PHE A 1152 -47.76 10.66 -60.26
N VAL A 1153 -47.60 11.11 -59.02
CA VAL A 1153 -46.69 12.23 -58.69
C VAL A 1153 -45.24 11.87 -59.02
N ILE A 1154 -44.78 10.66 -58.67
CA ILE A 1154 -43.43 10.19 -59.03
C ILE A 1154 -43.27 10.14 -60.55
N GLN A 1155 -44.28 9.66 -61.28
CA GLN A 1155 -44.24 9.62 -62.75
C GLN A 1155 -44.12 11.02 -63.36
N LYS A 1156 -44.85 12.02 -62.82
CA LYS A 1156 -44.73 13.43 -63.22
C LYS A 1156 -43.31 13.97 -62.97
N ILE A 1157 -42.77 13.77 -61.77
CA ILE A 1157 -41.41 14.23 -61.41
C ILE A 1157 -40.34 13.58 -62.30
N ILE A 1158 -40.48 12.28 -62.63
CA ILE A 1158 -39.55 11.61 -63.56
C ILE A 1158 -39.67 12.21 -64.97
N ALA A 1159 -40.89 12.53 -65.43
CA ALA A 1159 -41.10 13.18 -66.73
C ALA A 1159 -40.47 14.59 -66.75
N ASP A 1160 -40.59 15.35 -65.67
CA ASP A 1160 -39.97 16.68 -65.54
C ASP A 1160 -38.44 16.60 -65.57
N TYR A 1161 -37.85 15.61 -64.88
CA TYR A 1161 -36.41 15.32 -64.98
C TYR A 1161 -36.00 15.02 -66.43
N CYS A 1162 -36.80 14.22 -67.16
CA CYS A 1162 -36.52 13.91 -68.56
C CYS A 1162 -36.54 15.17 -69.43
N ARG A 1163 -37.56 16.02 -69.28
CA ARG A 1163 -37.67 17.29 -70.04
C ARG A 1163 -36.49 18.21 -69.75
N GLN A 1164 -36.12 18.36 -68.48
CA GLN A 1164 -34.98 19.18 -68.08
C GLN A 1164 -33.68 18.66 -68.71
N LYS A 1165 -33.46 17.35 -68.71
CA LYS A 1165 -32.25 16.74 -69.29
C LYS A 1165 -32.21 16.83 -70.82
N LEU A 1166 -33.37 16.76 -71.50
CA LEU A 1166 -33.47 17.01 -72.95
C LEU A 1166 -33.09 18.47 -73.26
N TYR A 1167 -33.64 19.42 -72.52
CA TYR A 1167 -33.36 20.84 -72.71
C TYR A 1167 -31.88 21.17 -72.51
N THR A 1168 -31.25 20.66 -71.45
CA THR A 1168 -29.80 20.84 -71.23
C THR A 1168 -28.96 20.24 -72.36
N ARG A 1169 -29.39 19.12 -72.94
CA ARG A 1169 -28.67 18.47 -74.04
C ARG A 1169 -28.74 19.28 -75.33
N GLU A 1170 -29.93 19.79 -75.69
CA GLU A 1170 -30.12 20.66 -76.86
C GLU A 1170 -29.31 21.96 -76.74
N HIS A 1171 -29.26 22.54 -75.54
CA HIS A 1171 -28.51 23.77 -75.29
C HIS A 1171 -26.99 23.57 -75.33
N ASN A 1172 -26.49 22.41 -74.88
CA ASN A 1172 -25.06 22.06 -74.98
C ASN A 1172 -24.66 21.74 -76.43
N THR A 1173 -25.50 21.05 -77.21
CA THR A 1173 -25.22 20.81 -78.64
C THR A 1173 -25.20 22.10 -79.46
N ASN A 1174 -26.01 23.10 -79.09
CA ASN A 1174 -25.97 24.42 -79.73
C ASN A 1174 -24.82 25.31 -79.22
N GLY A 1175 -24.30 25.05 -78.02
CA GLY A 1175 -23.12 25.73 -77.45
C GLY A 1175 -21.80 25.27 -78.08
N ASP A 1176 -21.65 23.96 -78.32
CA ASP A 1176 -20.43 23.41 -78.96
C ASP A 1176 -20.33 23.81 -80.45
N LEU A 1177 -21.46 24.01 -81.14
CA LEU A 1177 -21.50 24.58 -82.49
C LEU A 1177 -21.13 26.07 -82.54
N ARG A 1178 -21.20 26.81 -81.41
CA ARG A 1178 -20.80 28.22 -81.32
C ARG A 1178 -19.37 28.42 -80.82
N ASN A 1179 -18.84 27.50 -80.01
CA ASN A 1179 -17.48 27.57 -79.49
C ASN A 1179 -16.42 27.02 -80.45
N GLY A 1180 -16.80 26.18 -81.42
CA GLY A 1180 -15.91 25.71 -82.49
C GLY A 1180 -15.37 26.82 -83.40
N ASP A 1181 -16.00 28.00 -83.44
CA ASP A 1181 -15.55 29.16 -84.22
C ASP A 1181 -14.70 30.16 -83.42
N GLN A 1182 -14.58 30.02 -82.08
CA GLN A 1182 -13.81 30.93 -81.22
C GLN A 1182 -12.50 30.36 -80.68
N GLU A 1183 -12.21 29.07 -80.88
CA GLU A 1183 -10.97 28.44 -80.42
C GLU A 1183 -9.76 28.70 -81.34
N ASN A 1184 -9.95 29.34 -82.51
CA ASN A 1184 -8.86 29.77 -83.41
C ASN A 1184 -8.32 31.19 -83.15
N THR A 1185 -8.82 31.92 -82.14
CA THR A 1185 -8.41 33.32 -81.87
C THR A 1185 -7.77 33.56 -80.51
N ASN A 1186 -7.72 32.57 -79.60
CA ASN A 1186 -7.26 32.77 -78.22
C ASN A 1186 -5.82 32.32 -77.91
N GLU A 1187 -5.03 31.91 -78.91
CA GLU A 1187 -3.59 31.64 -78.73
C GLU A 1187 -2.71 32.92 -78.77
N ARG A 1188 -3.31 34.12 -78.75
CA ARG A 1188 -2.58 35.41 -78.85
C ARG A 1188 -2.76 36.42 -77.71
N GLN A 1189 -3.40 36.06 -76.59
CA GLN A 1189 -3.59 36.99 -75.46
C GLN A 1189 -3.17 36.43 -74.10
N SER A 1190 -1.99 35.80 -74.01
CA SER A 1190 -1.35 35.45 -72.74
C SER A 1190 -0.31 36.48 -72.31
N LEU A 1191 -0.67 37.76 -72.15
CA LEU A 1191 0.18 38.77 -71.49
C LEU A 1191 -0.68 39.98 -71.11
N LEU A 1192 -1.18 39.98 -69.87
CA LEU A 1192 -1.44 41.11 -68.96
C LEU A 1192 -2.61 40.77 -68.04
N GLY A 1193 -2.40 41.02 -66.74
CA GLY A 1193 -3.30 40.63 -65.66
C GLY A 1193 -4.64 41.35 -65.67
N GLY A 1194 -5.59 40.80 -64.92
CA GLY A 1194 -6.92 41.37 -64.80
C GLY A 1194 -7.67 40.82 -63.61
N ASN A 1195 -7.92 41.71 -62.67
CA ASN A 1195 -8.89 41.62 -61.58
C ASN A 1195 -10.32 41.53 -62.14
N THR A 1196 -11.23 41.00 -61.31
CA THR A 1196 -12.69 41.26 -61.25
C THR A 1196 -13.51 41.17 -62.53
N ASP A 1197 -14.46 40.22 -62.58
CA ASP A 1197 -15.87 40.60 -62.70
C ASP A 1197 -16.86 39.51 -62.25
N ARG A 1198 -17.82 39.97 -61.44
CA ARG A 1198 -19.06 39.28 -61.09
C ARG A 1198 -20.14 39.78 -62.04
N GLY A 1199 -20.90 38.87 -62.64
CA GLY A 1199 -22.26 39.18 -63.06
C GLY A 1199 -22.67 38.52 -64.36
N TYR A 1200 -23.11 37.27 -64.30
CA TYR A 1200 -24.00 36.67 -65.31
C TYR A 1200 -24.74 35.46 -64.70
N TYR A 1201 -25.61 35.71 -63.72
CA TYR A 1201 -26.64 34.77 -63.26
C TYR A 1201 -27.76 35.57 -62.56
N SER A 1202 -28.62 36.28 -63.30
CA SER A 1202 -29.83 36.85 -62.68
C SER A 1202 -31.11 36.87 -63.53
N ILE A 1203 -31.13 36.28 -64.73
CA ILE A 1203 -32.32 36.33 -65.59
C ILE A 1203 -33.13 35.01 -65.54
N ALA A 1204 -32.56 33.90 -65.10
CA ALA A 1204 -33.27 32.61 -65.02
C ALA A 1204 -33.94 32.30 -63.66
N SER A 1205 -33.83 33.17 -62.64
CA SER A 1205 -34.38 32.88 -61.30
C SER A 1205 -35.75 33.49 -61.02
N LYS A 1206 -36.24 34.43 -61.84
CA LYS A 1206 -37.53 35.09 -61.59
C LYS A 1206 -38.75 34.29 -62.05
N ASP A 1207 -38.63 33.52 -63.14
CA ASP A 1207 -39.74 32.69 -63.64
C ASP A 1207 -39.89 31.37 -62.86
N ALA A 1208 -38.82 30.93 -62.18
CA ALA A 1208 -38.86 29.75 -61.30
C ALA A 1208 -39.40 30.07 -59.89
N GLU A 1209 -39.37 31.32 -59.45
CA GLU A 1209 -39.91 31.72 -58.14
C GLU A 1209 -41.44 31.86 -58.16
N SER A 1210 -42.08 32.20 -59.29
CA SER A 1210 -43.55 32.32 -59.34
C SER A 1210 -44.27 30.96 -59.41
N GLU A 1211 -43.69 29.95 -60.09
CA GLU A 1211 -44.26 28.59 -60.10
C GLU A 1211 -44.05 27.84 -58.76
N ASP A 1212 -42.99 28.16 -57.99
CA ASP A 1212 -42.75 27.57 -56.67
C ASP A 1212 -43.63 28.18 -55.56
N GLU A 1213 -44.17 29.40 -55.75
CA GLU A 1213 -45.16 30.01 -54.83
C GLU A 1213 -46.58 29.46 -55.04
N GLU A 1214 -47.00 29.24 -56.29
CA GLU A 1214 -48.31 28.66 -56.61
C GLU A 1214 -48.41 27.19 -56.15
N MET A 1215 -47.34 26.40 -56.36
CA MET A 1215 -47.27 25.02 -55.88
C MET A 1215 -47.18 24.92 -54.34
N ARG A 1216 -46.64 25.95 -53.65
CA ARG A 1216 -46.63 26.03 -52.18
C ARG A 1216 -47.99 26.36 -51.59
N SER A 1217 -48.77 27.21 -52.27
CA SER A 1217 -50.12 27.58 -51.88
C SER A 1217 -51.06 26.37 -51.93
N ASP A 1218 -51.02 25.59 -53.01
CA ASP A 1218 -51.85 24.39 -53.16
C ASP A 1218 -51.47 23.29 -52.15
N LEU A 1219 -50.18 23.15 -51.84
CA LEU A 1219 -49.72 22.17 -50.85
C LEU A 1219 -50.14 22.54 -49.41
N LEU A 1220 -50.21 23.83 -49.09
CA LEU A 1220 -50.68 24.33 -47.79
C LEU A 1220 -52.20 24.22 -47.65
N LEU A 1221 -52.95 24.38 -48.75
CA LEU A 1221 -54.41 24.22 -48.78
C LEU A 1221 -54.82 22.74 -48.65
N ASP A 1222 -54.08 21.83 -49.29
CA ASP A 1222 -54.29 20.38 -49.13
C ASP A 1222 -53.90 19.92 -47.70
N LEU A 1223 -52.84 20.47 -47.09
CA LEU A 1223 -52.44 20.15 -45.71
C LEU A 1223 -53.44 20.67 -44.67
N ALA A 1224 -54.13 21.78 -44.94
CA ALA A 1224 -55.16 22.34 -44.08
C ALA A 1224 -56.51 21.60 -44.20
N ASN A 1225 -56.73 20.85 -45.29
CA ASN A 1225 -57.91 20.00 -45.47
C ASN A 1225 -57.70 18.57 -44.96
N GLU A 1226 -56.45 18.11 -44.78
CA GLU A 1226 -56.11 16.80 -44.18
C GLU A 1226 -55.92 16.84 -42.64
N LEU A 1227 -55.64 18.02 -42.05
CA LEU A 1227 -55.62 18.27 -40.61
C LEU A 1227 -57.03 18.56 -40.08
#